data_AF-Q54R52-F1
#
_entry.id   AF-Q54R52-F1
#
_cell.length_a   1.000
_cell.length_b   1.000
_cell.length_c   1.000
_cell.angle_alpha   90.00
_cell.angle_beta   90.00
_cell.angle_gamma   90.00
#
_symmetry.space_group_name_H-M   'P 1'
#
loop_
_entity.id
_entity.type
_entity.pdbx_description
1 polymer ?
#
loop_
_entity_poly.entity_id
_entity_poly.type
_entity_poly.pdbx_seq_one_letter_code
_entity_poly.pdbx_strand_id
1 'polypeptide(L)'
;MTNNCKITFKNQLKALLGKAILLKKKKRKETITEFTQGIQYIIVLVILHYTIPNVITLNTYSPVGLGYPTSGFPLCYVSNVPFNQTSNLHLLLNSTQLPISQIVQFPNEQSLIDSYKSNPQSITYGISFNNIDYQNNILDYNILLNSTFQNTQLISIVQNLFLSTFAEIKGITTTTTTTLSSIEEFPNLTSSVSVSSYLYVIYLPLLFLFSLQQLLVTSVTERKNHIKEVMKVMGLKELVYWVTIIIVQTITNVINILLVMVVLYFTKTLTTSLNPVMLFLQFLLYSFSMVAIGIILSNLVDTPKTASAISSFLLLILVGVSCFYQFYLKSKTSSSWLRSILFLFSPCAFGEFLYKMGNDQQMMLTTNWSDPQVKISFLFLIIDIFLYFTIAWYITELYKDNTDENSITKSFTFFLSLSYWKSIFNLRSSSSSSSLPLLNNNNNCNNNNTSPSSSSSSQSSPLNKPLLSGDSDDDENDIGIRLVNLKKTYKNPITKETVNAVNDVSYTIKKGTILALLGQNGSGKTSTIGMLNGMRSPSSGDAFINGLSIKYDMDKIRENGIGLCHQSNILYDEFTCAEHIALYSRLKGLFVDGGGANGDNKRIMMDNFIMESLGEVNLVDKKDTQSIKLSGGMKRRLCLAISLIGNPSILLLDEPSSGLDSLSQHMICELLQRKKPNKTIILTTHNLDSAELLGDKICIMTSGKVKAMGSSLELKNQFNLGYILTIVYDKSLSLLQPPNINQQFESFFFNKFNDSTQSKQNLKNIQSFYNIFNNNNNENNSNNSDGSSSSSDSSSSKDVLLNIKNNNNNNNNNEERGFSSGQRDLELEYSLTHQSTDVITEFLEELESRQDEFKIKRISMSMTTLDEVFLKVSEEETINKNKQPTS
;
A
#
# COMPACT_ATOMS: atom_id res chain seq x y z
N MET A 1 4.06 21.74 26.87
CA MET A 1 3.38 20.42 26.93
C MET A 1 4.35 19.27 26.65
N THR A 2 5.47 19.19 27.36
CA THR A 2 6.58 18.26 27.08
C THR A 2 6.52 16.93 27.86
N ASN A 3 5.43 16.65 28.58
CA ASN A 3 5.29 15.42 29.36
C ASN A 3 4.79 14.25 28.48
N ASN A 4 5.72 13.37 28.08
CA ASN A 4 5.52 11.99 27.62
C ASN A 4 4.26 11.70 26.79
N CYS A 5 4.28 12.05 25.51
CA CYS A 5 3.34 11.53 24.51
C CYS A 5 3.54 10.01 24.35
N LYS A 6 2.92 9.21 25.23
CA LYS A 6 2.87 7.76 25.03
C LYS A 6 1.83 7.45 23.96
N ILE A 7 2.33 7.11 22.77
CA ILE A 7 1.53 6.60 21.67
C ILE A 7 0.99 5.23 22.09
N THR A 8 -0.29 5.16 22.44
CA THR A 8 -0.95 3.89 22.81
C THR A 8 -1.78 3.35 21.65
N PHE A 9 -1.81 2.02 21.53
CA PHE A 9 -2.62 1.30 20.54
C PHE A 9 -4.10 1.74 20.56
N LYS A 10 -4.68 1.89 21.78
CA LYS A 10 -6.07 2.32 21.97
C LYS A 10 -6.33 3.74 21.46
N ASN A 11 -5.41 4.68 21.68
CA ASN A 11 -5.57 6.06 21.20
C ASN A 11 -5.53 6.13 19.68
N GLN A 12 -4.59 5.42 19.06
CA GLN A 12 -4.48 5.34 17.61
C GLN A 12 -5.73 4.70 16.99
N LEU A 13 -6.23 3.61 17.59
CA LEU A 13 -7.44 2.94 17.14
C LEU A 13 -8.67 3.88 17.21
N LYS A 14 -8.85 4.60 18.33
CA LYS A 14 -9.93 5.57 18.51
C LYS A 14 -9.84 6.71 17.50
N ALA A 15 -8.63 7.21 17.23
CA ALA A 15 -8.41 8.27 16.24
C ALA A 15 -8.78 7.81 14.82
N LEU A 16 -8.35 6.60 14.43
CA LEU A 16 -8.63 6.01 13.13
C LEU A 16 -10.10 5.64 12.93
N LEU A 17 -10.76 5.11 13.95
CA LEU A 17 -12.21 4.88 13.92
C LEU A 17 -12.97 6.20 13.78
N GLY A 18 -12.55 7.24 14.51
CA GLY A 18 -13.10 8.60 14.36
C GLY A 18 -12.93 9.14 12.94
N LYS A 19 -11.75 8.96 12.33
CA LYS A 19 -11.51 9.28 10.91
C LYS A 19 -12.50 8.53 10.01
N ALA A 20 -12.63 7.22 10.15
CA ALA A 20 -13.48 6.42 9.28
C ALA A 20 -14.96 6.85 9.35
N ILE A 21 -15.46 7.16 10.55
CA ILE A 21 -16.81 7.67 10.76
C ILE A 21 -17.00 9.04 10.09
N LEU A 22 -16.05 9.96 10.27
CA LEU A 22 -16.09 11.28 9.63
C LEU A 22 -16.06 11.19 8.11
N LEU A 23 -15.21 10.31 7.56
CA LEU A 23 -15.07 10.10 6.14
C LEU A 23 -16.36 9.53 5.53
N LYS A 24 -16.99 8.52 6.17
CA LYS A 24 -18.32 8.02 5.77
C LYS A 24 -19.41 9.12 5.88
N LYS A 25 -19.39 9.93 6.93
CA LYS A 25 -20.35 11.04 7.09
C LYS A 25 -20.24 12.09 5.97
N LYS A 26 -19.01 12.40 5.53
CA LYS A 26 -18.76 13.39 4.46
C LYS A 26 -19.01 12.83 3.07
N LYS A 27 -18.62 11.58 2.83
CA LYS A 27 -18.94 10.83 1.61
C LYS A 27 -20.35 10.23 1.68
N ARG A 28 -21.33 11.05 2.08
CA ARG A 28 -22.71 10.60 2.31
C ARG A 28 -23.33 10.04 1.03
N LYS A 29 -23.03 10.64 -0.14
CA LYS A 29 -23.49 10.13 -1.45
C LYS A 29 -22.93 8.74 -1.74
N GLU A 30 -21.63 8.54 -1.60
CA GLU A 30 -20.99 7.24 -1.79
C GLU A 30 -21.56 6.23 -0.79
N THR A 31 -21.66 6.61 0.50
CA THR A 31 -22.24 5.79 1.57
C THR A 31 -23.67 5.38 1.27
N ILE A 32 -24.51 6.30 0.77
CA ILE A 32 -25.87 5.98 0.34
C ILE A 32 -25.84 5.02 -0.86
N THR A 33 -24.94 5.21 -1.82
CA THR A 33 -24.80 4.27 -2.95
C THR A 33 -24.39 2.86 -2.50
N GLU A 34 -23.63 2.72 -1.40
CA GLU A 34 -23.29 1.43 -0.79
C GLU A 34 -24.55 0.67 -0.39
N PHE A 35 -25.46 1.36 0.30
CA PHE A 35 -26.70 0.78 0.78
C PHE A 35 -27.72 0.59 -0.33
N THR A 36 -27.84 1.54 -1.28
CA THR A 36 -28.81 1.42 -2.37
C THR A 36 -28.48 0.27 -3.31
N GLN A 37 -27.21 -0.01 -3.59
CA GLN A 37 -26.83 -1.17 -4.40
C GLN A 37 -27.11 -2.50 -3.69
N GLY A 38 -26.84 -2.57 -2.38
CA GLY A 38 -27.26 -3.73 -1.57
C GLY A 38 -28.78 -3.95 -1.65
N ILE A 39 -29.56 -2.88 -1.56
CA ILE A 39 -31.03 -2.92 -1.71
C ILE A 39 -31.42 -3.35 -3.13
N GLN A 40 -30.73 -2.92 -4.18
CA GLN A 40 -31.01 -3.34 -5.56
C GLN A 40 -30.88 -4.85 -5.74
N TYR A 41 -29.81 -5.47 -5.24
CA TYR A 41 -29.65 -6.92 -5.29
C TYR A 41 -30.71 -7.66 -4.49
N ILE A 42 -31.13 -7.09 -3.36
CA ILE A 42 -32.23 -7.63 -2.55
C ILE A 42 -33.55 -7.54 -3.33
N ILE A 43 -33.85 -6.41 -3.96
CA ILE A 43 -35.04 -6.25 -4.80
C ILE A 43 -35.03 -7.28 -5.93
N VAL A 44 -33.88 -7.49 -6.57
CA VAL A 44 -33.71 -8.53 -7.60
C VAL A 44 -33.98 -9.92 -7.03
N LEU A 45 -33.49 -10.24 -5.82
CA LEU A 45 -33.79 -11.51 -5.13
C LEU A 45 -35.29 -11.67 -4.88
N VAL A 46 -35.96 -10.63 -4.39
CA VAL A 46 -37.41 -10.63 -4.15
C VAL A 46 -38.16 -10.85 -5.47
N ILE A 47 -37.82 -10.09 -6.52
CA ILE A 47 -38.43 -10.23 -7.85
C ILE A 47 -38.23 -11.65 -8.36
N LEU A 48 -37.04 -12.22 -8.29
CA LEU A 48 -36.76 -13.57 -8.80
C LEU A 48 -37.49 -14.65 -8.01
N HIS A 49 -37.60 -14.49 -6.69
CA HIS A 49 -38.38 -15.41 -5.87
C HIS A 49 -39.87 -15.42 -6.24
N TYR A 50 -40.44 -14.27 -6.60
CA TYR A 50 -41.85 -14.17 -7.01
C TYR A 50 -42.10 -14.44 -8.50
N THR A 51 -41.12 -14.15 -9.37
CA THR A 51 -41.24 -14.29 -10.84
C THR A 51 -40.88 -15.66 -11.35
N ILE A 52 -40.18 -16.47 -10.56
CA ILE A 52 -39.97 -17.88 -10.84
C ILE A 52 -41.06 -18.57 -10.04
N PRO A 53 -42.24 -18.89 -10.63
CA PRO A 53 -43.18 -19.76 -9.98
C PRO A 53 -42.41 -21.01 -9.54
N ASN A 54 -42.86 -21.67 -8.49
CA ASN A 54 -42.53 -23.08 -8.32
C ASN A 54 -43.08 -23.82 -9.56
N VAL A 55 -42.42 -23.72 -10.72
CA VAL A 55 -42.75 -24.37 -11.98
C VAL A 55 -42.23 -25.79 -11.87
N ILE A 56 -42.86 -26.49 -10.93
CA ILE A 56 -43.39 -27.85 -10.90
C ILE A 56 -44.14 -27.89 -9.56
N THR A 57 -45.27 -27.19 -9.46
CA THR A 57 -46.33 -27.62 -8.54
C THR A 57 -47.09 -28.75 -9.24
N LEU A 58 -46.46 -29.92 -9.32
CA LEU A 58 -47.21 -31.18 -9.36
C LEU A 58 -47.42 -31.52 -7.88
N ASN A 59 -48.62 -31.20 -7.38
CA ASN A 59 -49.12 -31.45 -6.03
C ASN A 59 -48.01 -31.62 -4.98
N THR A 60 -47.55 -30.50 -4.41
CA THR A 60 -46.90 -30.50 -3.10
C THR A 60 -47.92 -31.01 -2.09
N TYR A 61 -48.07 -32.32 -2.03
CA TYR A 61 -48.62 -32.98 -0.87
C TYR A 61 -47.60 -32.74 0.22
N SER A 62 -47.99 -31.90 1.18
CA SER A 62 -47.21 -31.71 2.39
C SER A 62 -46.83 -33.08 2.94
N PRO A 63 -45.58 -33.29 3.40
CA PRO A 63 -45.38 -34.25 4.46
C PRO A 63 -46.10 -33.63 5.67
N VAL A 64 -47.43 -33.79 5.74
CA VAL A 64 -48.10 -33.71 7.02
C VAL A 64 -47.33 -34.71 7.85
N GLY A 65 -46.72 -34.24 8.93
CA GLY A 65 -46.08 -35.11 9.90
C GLY A 65 -47.07 -36.22 10.19
N LEU A 66 -46.81 -37.40 9.64
CA LEU A 66 -47.54 -38.61 9.96
C LEU A 66 -46.99 -39.03 11.33
N GLY A 67 -47.39 -38.27 12.36
CA GLY A 67 -47.84 -38.92 13.57
C GLY A 67 -48.86 -39.96 13.13
N TYR A 68 -48.63 -41.20 13.57
CA TYR A 68 -49.47 -42.38 13.35
C TYR A 68 -50.88 -42.02 12.87
N PRO A 69 -51.23 -42.23 11.59
CA PRO A 69 -52.63 -42.08 11.23
C PRO A 69 -53.36 -43.20 11.96
N THR A 70 -54.27 -42.79 12.81
CA THR A 70 -55.18 -43.65 13.56
C THR A 70 -56.18 -44.36 12.65
N SER A 71 -56.21 -44.01 11.36
CA SER A 71 -57.01 -44.62 10.30
C SER A 71 -56.10 -45.37 9.33
N GLY A 72 -56.42 -46.63 9.03
CA GLY A 72 -55.51 -47.52 8.31
C GLY A 72 -55.05 -47.10 6.91
N PHE A 73 -53.96 -47.72 6.48
CA PHE A 73 -53.37 -47.55 5.15
C PHE A 73 -53.83 -48.65 4.19
N PRO A 74 -54.00 -48.38 2.89
CA PRO A 74 -54.28 -49.43 1.94
C PRO A 74 -53.01 -50.28 1.68
N LEU A 75 -53.11 -51.60 1.84
CA LEU A 75 -52.08 -52.56 1.46
C LEU A 75 -52.12 -52.78 -0.05
N CYS A 76 -51.10 -52.33 -0.77
CA CYS A 76 -51.01 -52.49 -2.22
C CYS A 76 -50.12 -53.70 -2.56
N TYR A 77 -50.62 -54.65 -3.37
CA TYR A 77 -49.84 -55.82 -3.78
C TYR A 77 -49.97 -56.13 -5.28
N VAL A 78 -48.89 -56.66 -5.86
CA VAL A 78 -48.83 -57.20 -7.22
C VAL A 78 -48.55 -58.70 -7.09
N SER A 79 -49.46 -59.53 -7.59
CA SER A 79 -49.30 -60.98 -7.61
C SER A 79 -49.55 -61.49 -9.02
N ASN A 80 -48.60 -62.25 -9.55
CA ASN A 80 -48.75 -62.97 -10.82
C ASN A 80 -49.75 -64.14 -10.73
N VAL A 81 -50.18 -64.50 -9.51
CA VAL A 81 -51.18 -65.54 -9.27
C VAL A 81 -52.49 -64.86 -8.84
N PRO A 82 -53.63 -65.11 -9.52
CA PRO A 82 -54.93 -64.65 -9.04
C PRO A 82 -55.23 -65.34 -7.71
N PHE A 83 -55.17 -64.60 -6.60
CA PHE A 83 -55.63 -65.08 -5.30
C PHE A 83 -57.16 -65.22 -5.34
N ASN A 84 -57.65 -66.35 -5.82
CA ASN A 84 -59.07 -66.72 -5.81
C ASN A 84 -59.56 -67.17 -4.41
N GLN A 85 -58.80 -66.91 -3.36
CA GLN A 85 -59.14 -67.18 -1.95
C GLN A 85 -58.97 -65.91 -1.12
N THR A 86 -59.73 -64.87 -1.46
CA THR A 86 -59.82 -63.62 -0.70
C THR A 86 -60.44 -63.79 0.68
N SER A 87 -60.98 -64.97 1.04
CA SER A 87 -61.57 -65.20 2.35
C SER A 87 -60.55 -65.35 3.48
N ASN A 88 -59.38 -65.99 3.24
CA ASN A 88 -58.45 -66.33 4.34
C ASN A 88 -57.44 -65.22 4.64
N LEU A 89 -56.95 -64.51 3.62
CA LEU A 89 -56.05 -63.36 3.81
C LEU A 89 -56.80 -62.19 4.48
N HIS A 90 -58.06 -61.97 4.12
CA HIS A 90 -58.87 -60.89 4.66
C HIS A 90 -59.32 -61.15 6.12
N LEU A 91 -59.52 -62.43 6.50
CA LEU A 91 -59.82 -62.81 7.88
C LEU A 91 -58.59 -62.72 8.79
N LEU A 92 -57.41 -63.08 8.27
CA LEU A 92 -56.18 -63.03 9.08
C LEU A 92 -55.62 -61.61 9.20
N LEU A 93 -55.73 -60.78 8.16
CA LEU A 93 -55.26 -59.39 8.22
C LEU A 93 -56.08 -58.53 9.20
N ASN A 94 -57.36 -58.85 9.41
CA ASN A 94 -58.18 -58.24 10.47
C ASN A 94 -57.72 -58.64 11.89
N SER A 95 -56.96 -59.71 12.05
CA SER A 95 -56.39 -60.11 13.36
C SER A 95 -55.13 -59.31 13.72
N THR A 96 -54.57 -58.56 12.77
CA THR A 96 -53.30 -57.87 12.93
C THR A 96 -53.56 -56.45 13.40
N GLN A 97 -52.90 -56.02 14.48
CA GLN A 97 -53.00 -54.67 15.04
C GLN A 97 -52.44 -53.56 14.12
N LEU A 98 -52.27 -53.85 12.83
CA LEU A 98 -51.91 -52.88 11.83
C LEU A 98 -53.18 -52.22 11.34
N PRO A 99 -53.26 -50.87 11.35
CA PRO A 99 -54.38 -50.18 10.76
C PRO A 99 -54.21 -50.33 9.24
N ILE A 100 -54.87 -51.32 8.64
CA ILE A 100 -55.00 -51.51 7.20
C ILE A 100 -56.43 -51.11 6.82
N SER A 101 -56.60 -50.09 5.97
CA SER A 101 -57.94 -49.60 5.60
C SER A 101 -58.54 -50.34 4.41
N GLN A 102 -57.72 -50.72 3.44
CA GLN A 102 -58.15 -51.40 2.21
C GLN A 102 -57.02 -52.30 1.68
N ILE A 103 -57.34 -53.29 0.86
CA ILE A 103 -56.34 -54.08 0.13
C ILE A 103 -56.57 -53.82 -1.35
N VAL A 104 -55.54 -53.34 -2.05
CA VAL A 104 -55.62 -52.99 -3.48
C VAL A 104 -54.66 -53.88 -4.26
N GLN A 105 -55.21 -54.72 -5.14
CA GLN A 105 -54.42 -55.54 -6.05
C GLN A 105 -54.13 -54.76 -7.34
N PHE A 106 -52.86 -54.74 -7.74
CA PHE A 106 -52.41 -54.20 -9.03
C PHE A 106 -52.03 -55.35 -9.97
N PRO A 107 -52.39 -55.29 -11.27
CA PRO A 107 -52.09 -56.36 -12.21
C PRO A 107 -50.59 -56.53 -12.45
N ASN A 108 -49.86 -55.43 -12.60
CA ASN A 108 -48.42 -55.42 -12.86
C ASN A 108 -47.72 -54.38 -11.97
N GLU A 109 -46.43 -54.55 -11.70
CA GLU A 109 -45.62 -53.59 -10.93
C GLU A 109 -45.68 -52.17 -11.50
N GLN A 110 -45.72 -52.06 -12.83
CA GLN A 110 -45.83 -50.77 -13.52
C GLN A 110 -47.14 -50.05 -13.23
N SER A 111 -48.26 -50.78 -13.07
CA SER A 111 -49.55 -50.18 -12.71
C SER A 111 -49.59 -49.68 -11.26
N LEU A 112 -48.86 -50.35 -10.36
CA LEU A 112 -48.67 -49.91 -8.98
C LEU A 112 -47.83 -48.63 -8.94
N ILE A 113 -46.74 -48.59 -9.72
CA ILE A 113 -45.91 -47.39 -9.88
C ILE A 113 -46.70 -46.22 -10.50
N ASP A 114 -47.51 -46.47 -11.53
CA ASP A 114 -48.33 -45.44 -12.17
C ASP A 114 -49.44 -44.92 -11.24
N SER A 115 -50.01 -45.80 -10.41
CA SER A 115 -50.94 -45.38 -9.37
C SER A 115 -50.27 -44.56 -8.27
N TYR A 116 -49.06 -44.93 -7.84
CA TYR A 116 -48.26 -44.13 -6.91
C TYR A 116 -47.90 -42.77 -7.48
N LYS A 117 -47.54 -42.70 -8.77
CA LYS A 117 -47.32 -41.42 -9.47
C LYS A 117 -48.57 -40.55 -9.52
N SER A 118 -49.76 -41.16 -9.64
CA SER A 118 -51.03 -40.43 -9.67
C SER A 118 -51.47 -39.93 -8.29
N ASN A 119 -51.26 -40.72 -7.23
CA ASN A 119 -51.67 -40.43 -5.86
C ASN A 119 -50.62 -40.94 -4.84
N PRO A 120 -49.52 -40.20 -4.60
CA PRO A 120 -48.46 -40.64 -3.69
C PRO A 120 -48.90 -40.65 -2.21
N GLN A 121 -50.01 -39.96 -1.87
CA GLN A 121 -50.56 -39.97 -0.51
C GLN A 121 -51.32 -41.25 -0.16
N SER A 122 -51.88 -41.95 -1.14
CA SER A 122 -52.67 -43.15 -0.85
C SER A 122 -51.80 -44.39 -0.69
N ILE A 123 -50.64 -44.46 -1.35
CA ILE A 123 -49.81 -45.67 -1.38
C ILE A 123 -48.54 -45.42 -0.55
N THR A 124 -48.53 -45.95 0.67
CA THR A 124 -47.38 -45.84 1.59
C THR A 124 -46.33 -46.91 1.34
N TYR A 125 -46.76 -48.12 1.00
CA TYR A 125 -45.90 -49.24 0.65
C TYR A 125 -46.60 -50.15 -0.37
N GLY A 126 -45.83 -50.74 -1.27
CA GLY A 126 -46.27 -51.74 -2.23
C GLY A 126 -45.45 -53.03 -2.08
N ILE A 127 -46.07 -54.18 -2.31
CA ILE A 127 -45.36 -55.48 -2.31
C ILE A 127 -45.53 -56.10 -3.69
N SER A 128 -44.42 -56.40 -4.38
CA SER A 128 -44.40 -57.09 -5.67
C SER A 128 -43.94 -58.52 -5.45
N PHE A 129 -44.79 -59.51 -5.70
CA PHE A 129 -44.43 -60.93 -5.58
C PHE A 129 -43.80 -61.41 -6.89
N ASN A 130 -42.50 -61.72 -6.86
CA ASN A 130 -41.73 -62.12 -8.04
C ASN A 130 -42.00 -63.58 -8.41
N ASN A 131 -41.94 -64.49 -7.42
CA ASN A 131 -42.17 -65.91 -7.61
C ASN A 131 -42.74 -66.54 -6.34
N ILE A 132 -43.87 -67.24 -6.46
CA ILE A 132 -44.48 -67.98 -5.37
C ILE A 132 -44.46 -69.45 -5.76
N ASP A 133 -43.41 -70.16 -5.34
CA ASP A 133 -43.30 -71.61 -5.58
C ASP A 133 -43.85 -72.37 -4.38
N TYR A 134 -45.11 -72.79 -4.50
CA TYR A 134 -45.78 -73.60 -3.49
C TYR A 134 -45.17 -74.99 -3.34
N GLN A 135 -44.40 -75.53 -4.29
CA GLN A 135 -43.79 -76.85 -4.11
C GLN A 135 -42.48 -76.74 -3.34
N ASN A 136 -41.66 -75.74 -3.66
CA ASN A 136 -40.32 -75.58 -3.08
C ASN A 136 -40.24 -74.67 -1.84
N ASN A 137 -41.37 -74.18 -1.31
CA ASN A 137 -41.40 -73.23 -0.19
C ASN A 137 -40.61 -71.94 -0.47
N ILE A 138 -40.55 -71.50 -1.73
CA ILE A 138 -39.86 -70.27 -2.12
C ILE A 138 -40.90 -69.16 -2.26
N LEU A 139 -40.72 -68.10 -1.48
CA LEU A 139 -41.48 -66.86 -1.58
C LEU A 139 -40.50 -65.73 -1.91
N ASP A 140 -40.45 -65.36 -3.19
CA ASP A 140 -39.71 -64.20 -3.69
C ASP A 140 -40.64 -62.99 -3.77
N TYR A 141 -40.27 -61.91 -3.08
CA TYR A 141 -41.00 -60.65 -3.13
C TYR A 141 -40.06 -59.44 -3.01
N ASN A 142 -40.48 -58.33 -3.60
CA ASN A 142 -39.89 -57.01 -3.50
C ASN A 142 -40.80 -56.09 -2.69
N ILE A 143 -40.22 -55.26 -1.82
CA ILE A 143 -40.96 -54.22 -1.11
C ILE A 143 -40.63 -52.88 -1.74
N LEU A 144 -41.64 -52.16 -2.21
CA LEU A 144 -41.58 -50.79 -2.72
C LEU A 144 -41.95 -49.82 -1.60
N LEU A 145 -40.99 -49.03 -1.11
CA LEU A 145 -41.20 -48.07 -0.02
C LEU A 145 -41.25 -46.63 -0.54
N ASN A 146 -42.11 -45.82 0.07
CA ASN A 146 -42.09 -44.37 -0.13
C ASN A 146 -40.84 -43.78 0.56
N SER A 147 -40.06 -42.92 -0.13
CA SER A 147 -38.80 -42.34 0.38
C SER A 147 -38.96 -41.48 1.64
N THR A 148 -40.20 -41.17 2.04
CA THR A 148 -40.53 -40.51 3.32
C THR A 148 -40.57 -41.46 4.52
N PHE A 149 -40.58 -42.78 4.30
CA PHE A 149 -40.64 -43.79 5.35
C PHE A 149 -39.26 -44.39 5.64
N GLN A 150 -38.56 -43.85 6.64
CA GLN A 150 -37.25 -44.37 7.09
C GLN A 150 -37.35 -45.44 8.20
N ASN A 151 -38.54 -45.93 8.54
CA ASN A 151 -38.70 -46.80 9.70
C ASN A 151 -38.41 -48.29 9.36
N THR A 152 -37.18 -48.72 9.63
CA THR A 152 -36.70 -50.10 9.44
C THR A 152 -37.52 -51.14 10.22
N GLN A 153 -38.20 -50.75 11.31
CA GLN A 153 -39.03 -51.67 12.10
C GLN A 153 -40.24 -52.20 11.33
N LEU A 154 -40.86 -51.37 10.48
CA LEU A 154 -42.10 -51.74 9.78
C LEU A 154 -41.83 -52.84 8.74
N ILE A 155 -40.66 -52.83 8.11
CA ILE A 155 -40.18 -53.86 7.17
C ILE A 155 -40.16 -55.24 7.87
N SER A 156 -39.61 -55.31 9.09
CA SER A 156 -39.54 -56.55 9.85
C SER A 156 -40.92 -57.07 10.27
N ILE A 157 -41.85 -56.16 10.60
CA ILE A 157 -43.22 -56.51 10.97
C ILE A 157 -43.97 -57.08 9.76
N VAL A 158 -43.89 -56.40 8.60
CA VAL A 158 -44.52 -56.85 7.36
C VAL A 158 -43.95 -58.21 6.92
N GLN A 159 -42.63 -58.38 6.98
CA GLN A 159 -41.99 -59.64 6.66
C GLN A 159 -42.47 -60.79 7.58
N ASN A 160 -42.52 -60.56 8.89
CA ASN A 160 -43.02 -61.55 9.85
C ASN A 160 -44.51 -61.87 9.64
N LEU A 161 -45.33 -60.87 9.28
CA LEU A 161 -46.75 -61.03 8.98
C LEU A 161 -46.98 -61.98 7.80
N PHE A 162 -46.21 -61.79 6.72
CA PHE A 162 -46.32 -62.62 5.52
C PHE A 162 -45.73 -64.01 5.73
N LEU A 163 -44.66 -64.13 6.53
CA LEU A 163 -44.15 -65.42 6.98
C LEU A 163 -45.20 -66.20 7.77
N SER A 164 -45.93 -65.53 8.68
CA SER A 164 -47.00 -66.19 9.44
C SER A 164 -48.18 -66.58 8.56
N THR A 165 -48.61 -65.72 7.63
CA THR A 165 -49.75 -66.04 6.73
C THR A 165 -49.40 -67.17 5.77
N PHE A 166 -48.18 -67.19 5.23
CA PHE A 166 -47.73 -68.25 4.33
C PHE A 166 -47.58 -69.60 5.07
N ALA A 167 -47.08 -69.58 6.31
CA ALA A 167 -47.02 -70.77 7.16
C ALA A 167 -48.41 -71.32 7.49
N GLU A 168 -49.39 -70.43 7.73
CA GLU A 168 -50.75 -70.82 8.09
C GLU A 168 -51.56 -71.35 6.90
N ILE A 169 -51.39 -70.77 5.70
CA ILE A 169 -52.02 -71.26 4.45
C ILE A 169 -51.58 -72.70 4.14
N LYS A 170 -50.35 -73.07 4.47
CA LYS A 170 -49.85 -74.42 4.23
C LYS A 170 -50.15 -75.42 5.34
N GLY A 171 -50.59 -74.99 6.52
CA GLY A 171 -50.80 -75.88 7.66
C GLY A 171 -49.54 -76.64 8.11
N ILE A 172 -48.35 -76.17 7.72
CA ILE A 172 -47.09 -76.88 7.90
C ILE A 172 -46.11 -75.98 8.67
N THR A 173 -45.64 -76.48 9.81
CA THR A 173 -44.68 -75.88 10.75
C THR A 173 -43.22 -75.90 10.26
N THR A 174 -42.96 -76.13 8.97
CA THR A 174 -41.60 -76.27 8.43
C THR A 174 -41.07 -74.96 7.86
N THR A 175 -39.80 -74.70 8.15
CA THR A 175 -38.97 -73.58 7.68
C THR A 175 -39.24 -73.21 6.22
N THR A 176 -39.88 -72.06 6.00
CA THR A 176 -40.03 -71.40 4.70
C THR A 176 -38.74 -70.71 4.31
N THR A 177 -38.20 -71.03 3.14
CA THR A 177 -37.08 -70.28 2.55
C THR A 177 -37.65 -69.03 1.90
N THR A 178 -37.61 -67.92 2.63
CA THR A 178 -37.96 -66.60 2.09
C THR A 178 -36.73 -65.94 1.53
N THR A 179 -36.85 -65.43 0.31
CA THR A 179 -35.80 -64.71 -0.39
C THR A 179 -36.35 -63.32 -0.68
N LEU A 180 -35.99 -62.35 0.17
CA LEU A 180 -36.25 -60.95 -0.09
C LEU A 180 -35.28 -60.51 -1.20
N SER A 181 -35.80 -60.37 -2.43
CA SER A 181 -34.96 -60.08 -3.59
C SER A 181 -34.46 -58.65 -3.59
N SER A 182 -35.29 -57.67 -3.19
CA SER A 182 -34.86 -56.28 -3.03
C SER A 182 -35.85 -55.44 -2.22
N ILE A 183 -35.32 -54.46 -1.50
CA ILE A 183 -36.10 -53.31 -1.00
C ILE A 183 -35.80 -52.19 -1.97
N GLU A 184 -36.80 -51.80 -2.75
CA GLU A 184 -36.68 -50.72 -3.72
C GLU A 184 -37.48 -49.51 -3.21
N GLU A 185 -36.94 -48.32 -3.41
CA GLU A 185 -37.75 -47.11 -3.26
C GLU A 185 -38.65 -47.01 -4.48
N PHE A 186 -39.90 -46.55 -4.30
CA PHE A 186 -40.69 -46.09 -5.43
C PHE A 186 -39.83 -45.17 -6.29
N PRO A 187 -39.85 -45.30 -7.64
CA PRO A 187 -39.10 -44.39 -8.48
C PRO A 187 -39.52 -42.97 -8.11
N ASN A 188 -38.61 -42.23 -7.49
CA ASN A 188 -38.88 -40.91 -6.94
C ASN A 188 -39.61 -40.14 -8.04
N LEU A 189 -40.81 -39.59 -7.75
CA LEU A 189 -41.40 -38.55 -8.60
C LEU A 189 -40.26 -37.57 -8.80
N THR A 190 -39.70 -37.56 -10.02
CA THR A 190 -38.37 -37.03 -10.33
C THR A 190 -38.13 -35.87 -9.41
N SER A 191 -37.25 -36.05 -8.41
CA SER A 191 -37.02 -35.04 -7.39
C SER A 191 -36.83 -33.74 -8.14
N SER A 192 -37.85 -32.88 -8.16
CA SER A 192 -37.79 -31.65 -8.91
C SER A 192 -36.85 -30.83 -8.06
N VAL A 193 -35.56 -30.99 -8.31
CA VAL A 193 -34.51 -30.24 -7.64
C VAL A 193 -34.88 -28.83 -7.96
N SER A 194 -35.41 -28.16 -6.96
CA SER A 194 -36.06 -26.91 -7.23
C SER A 194 -35.00 -25.94 -7.69
N VAL A 195 -35.32 -25.30 -8.80
CA VAL A 195 -34.49 -24.23 -9.34
C VAL A 195 -34.20 -23.20 -8.24
N SER A 196 -35.16 -22.95 -7.33
CA SER A 196 -35.02 -22.02 -6.21
C SER A 196 -33.90 -22.32 -5.22
N SER A 197 -33.60 -23.59 -4.90
CA SER A 197 -32.48 -23.93 -4.00
C SER A 197 -31.14 -23.47 -4.58
N TYR A 198 -30.98 -23.62 -5.90
CA TYR A 198 -29.78 -23.16 -6.63
C TYR A 198 -29.74 -21.64 -6.78
N LEU A 199 -30.88 -20.96 -6.87
CA LEU A 199 -30.91 -19.49 -6.97
C LEU A 199 -30.36 -18.81 -5.73
N TYR A 200 -30.67 -19.33 -4.53
CA TYR A 200 -30.15 -18.74 -3.28
C TYR A 200 -28.62 -18.72 -3.24
N VAL A 201 -27.99 -19.75 -3.80
CA VAL A 201 -26.53 -19.92 -3.86
C VAL A 201 -25.90 -18.88 -4.79
N ILE A 202 -26.62 -18.40 -5.80
CA ILE A 202 -26.13 -17.37 -6.71
C ILE A 202 -26.32 -16.00 -6.08
N TYR A 203 -27.53 -15.66 -5.64
CA TYR A 203 -27.86 -14.28 -5.27
C TYR A 203 -27.36 -13.86 -3.89
N LEU A 204 -27.37 -14.72 -2.89
CA LEU A 204 -26.99 -14.33 -1.52
C LEU A 204 -25.49 -14.03 -1.37
N PRO A 205 -24.56 -14.80 -1.97
CA PRO A 205 -23.14 -14.43 -1.97
C PRO A 205 -22.85 -13.14 -2.74
N LEU A 206 -23.60 -12.84 -3.82
CA LEU A 206 -23.43 -11.63 -4.63
C LEU A 206 -23.74 -10.33 -3.86
N LEU A 207 -24.50 -10.39 -2.77
CA LEU A 207 -24.76 -9.24 -1.89
C LEU A 207 -23.47 -8.64 -1.30
N PHE A 208 -22.41 -9.44 -1.17
CA PHE A 208 -21.12 -8.99 -0.63
C PHE A 208 -20.17 -8.39 -1.68
N LEU A 209 -20.59 -8.32 -2.96
CA LEU A 209 -19.78 -7.74 -4.04
C LEU A 209 -19.39 -6.30 -3.74
N PHE A 210 -20.37 -5.47 -3.36
CA PHE A 210 -20.12 -4.06 -3.10
C PHE A 210 -19.22 -3.84 -1.88
N SER A 211 -19.46 -4.62 -0.83
CA SER A 211 -18.65 -4.61 0.40
C SER A 211 -17.17 -4.89 0.09
N LEU A 212 -16.90 -5.93 -0.72
CA LEU A 212 -15.56 -6.27 -1.15
C LEU A 212 -14.93 -5.16 -2.00
N GLN A 213 -15.69 -4.60 -2.95
CA GLN A 213 -15.24 -3.52 -3.83
C GLN A 213 -14.83 -2.28 -3.04
N GLN A 214 -15.64 -1.84 -2.08
CA GLN A 214 -15.36 -0.66 -1.26
C GLN A 214 -14.08 -0.83 -0.42
N LEU A 215 -13.93 -2.00 0.22
CA LEU A 215 -12.75 -2.33 1.01
C LEU A 215 -11.48 -2.22 0.16
N LEU A 216 -11.52 -2.78 -1.05
CA LEU A 216 -10.42 -2.76 -2.00
C LEU A 216 -10.09 -1.36 -2.49
N VAL A 217 -11.08 -0.61 -2.99
CA VAL A 217 -10.88 0.74 -3.52
C VAL A 217 -10.36 1.68 -2.44
N THR A 218 -10.88 1.60 -1.21
CA THR A 218 -10.43 2.48 -0.11
C THR A 218 -8.99 2.16 0.29
N SER A 219 -8.64 0.88 0.43
CA SER A 219 -7.28 0.47 0.82
C SER A 219 -6.25 0.84 -0.26
N VAL A 220 -6.60 0.67 -1.54
CA VAL A 220 -5.72 0.99 -2.67
C VAL A 220 -5.60 2.51 -2.89
N THR A 221 -6.68 3.29 -2.70
CA THR A 221 -6.59 4.76 -2.79
C THR A 221 -5.71 5.35 -1.69
N GLU A 222 -5.82 4.88 -0.45
CA GLU A 222 -4.95 5.34 0.66
C GLU A 222 -3.48 4.97 0.45
N ARG A 223 -3.21 3.80 -0.15
CA ARG A 223 -1.86 3.40 -0.54
C ARG A 223 -1.33 4.26 -1.68
N LYS A 224 -2.11 4.44 -2.75
CA LYS A 224 -1.73 5.23 -3.93
C LYS A 224 -1.46 6.69 -3.58
N ASN A 225 -2.22 7.27 -2.66
CA ASN A 225 -2.02 8.64 -2.22
C ASN A 225 -0.92 8.78 -1.16
N HIS A 226 -0.18 7.71 -0.84
CA HIS A 226 0.88 7.67 0.18
C HIS A 226 0.42 8.08 1.60
N ILE A 227 -0.89 8.10 1.84
CA ILE A 227 -1.48 8.50 3.13
C ILE A 227 -1.09 7.49 4.21
N LYS A 228 -1.16 6.19 3.90
CA LYS A 228 -0.74 5.12 4.82
C LYS A 228 0.72 5.31 5.28
N GLU A 229 1.59 5.74 4.37
CA GLU A 229 3.02 5.91 4.63
C GLU A 229 3.29 7.13 5.50
N VAL A 230 2.67 8.27 5.22
CA VAL A 230 2.74 9.46 6.08
C VAL A 230 2.27 9.14 7.50
N MET A 231 1.19 8.37 7.63
CA MET A 231 0.68 7.97 8.95
C MET A 231 1.67 7.04 9.68
N LYS A 232 2.33 6.11 8.97
CA LYS A 232 3.39 5.27 9.54
C LYS A 232 4.58 6.10 10.03
N VAL A 233 5.04 7.08 9.24
CA VAL A 233 6.16 7.98 9.62
C VAL A 233 5.82 8.80 10.87
N MET A 234 4.55 9.18 11.04
CA MET A 234 4.05 9.84 12.25
C MET A 234 3.90 8.93 13.48
N GLY A 235 4.29 7.65 13.39
CA GLY A 235 4.26 6.69 14.50
C GLY A 235 3.07 5.73 14.52
N LEU A 236 2.28 5.62 13.44
CA LEU A 236 1.19 4.65 13.38
C LEU A 236 1.72 3.22 13.32
N LYS A 237 1.26 2.37 14.26
CA LYS A 237 1.52 0.93 14.20
C LYS A 237 0.69 0.27 13.10
N GLU A 238 1.35 -0.54 12.27
CA GLU A 238 0.73 -1.20 11.13
C GLU A 238 -0.47 -2.09 11.51
N LEU A 239 -0.41 -2.77 12.66
CA LEU A 239 -1.52 -3.56 13.16
C LEU A 239 -2.79 -2.72 13.43
N VAL A 240 -2.63 -1.49 13.95
CA VAL A 240 -3.78 -0.62 14.26
C VAL A 240 -4.52 -0.23 12.97
N TYR A 241 -3.76 0.02 11.89
CA TYR A 241 -4.32 0.34 10.59
C TYR A 241 -5.25 -0.76 10.08
N TRP A 242 -4.75 -2.00 10.02
CA TRP A 242 -5.53 -3.15 9.54
C TRP A 242 -6.71 -3.50 10.45
N VAL A 243 -6.52 -3.45 11.76
CA VAL A 243 -7.61 -3.69 12.72
C VAL A 243 -8.73 -2.65 12.55
N THR A 244 -8.39 -1.38 12.31
CA THR A 244 -9.39 -0.34 12.03
C THR A 244 -10.20 -0.68 10.78
N ILE A 245 -9.52 -1.06 9.68
CA ILE A 245 -10.18 -1.43 8.43
C ILE A 245 -11.13 -2.62 8.65
N ILE A 246 -10.67 -3.65 9.35
CA ILE A 246 -11.49 -4.82 9.67
C ILE A 246 -12.73 -4.41 10.48
N ILE A 247 -12.58 -3.59 11.53
CA ILE A 247 -13.71 -3.15 12.37
C ILE A 247 -14.72 -2.32 11.56
N VAL A 248 -14.26 -1.37 10.74
CA VAL A 248 -15.15 -0.52 9.94
C VAL A 248 -15.91 -1.36 8.92
N GLN A 249 -15.24 -2.34 8.31
CA GLN A 249 -15.85 -3.23 7.35
C GLN A 249 -16.83 -4.20 8.00
N THR A 250 -16.52 -4.75 9.17
CA THR A 250 -17.42 -5.64 9.90
C THR A 250 -18.68 -4.90 10.35
N ILE A 251 -18.57 -3.66 10.84
CA ILE A 251 -19.75 -2.85 11.17
C ILE A 251 -20.62 -2.61 9.94
N THR A 252 -20.01 -2.25 8.80
CA THR A 252 -20.75 -2.04 7.54
C THR A 252 -21.44 -3.32 7.07
N ASN A 253 -20.76 -4.46 7.17
CA ASN A 253 -21.31 -5.77 6.80
C ASN A 253 -22.41 -6.24 7.74
N VAL A 254 -22.29 -6.01 9.05
CA VAL A 254 -23.35 -6.35 10.01
C VAL A 254 -24.63 -5.58 9.69
N ILE A 255 -24.54 -4.29 9.35
CA ILE A 255 -25.71 -3.50 8.92
C ILE A 255 -26.34 -4.11 7.66
N ASN A 256 -25.52 -4.48 6.66
CA ASN A 256 -26.03 -5.12 5.44
C ASN A 256 -26.67 -6.48 5.72
N ILE A 257 -26.08 -7.32 6.58
CA ILE A 257 -26.62 -8.63 6.96
C ILE A 257 -27.95 -8.48 7.68
N LEU A 258 -28.08 -7.51 8.60
CA LEU A 258 -29.34 -7.22 9.29
C LEU A 258 -30.43 -6.76 8.31
N LEU A 259 -30.08 -5.95 7.32
CA LEU A 259 -31.03 -5.52 6.29
C LEU A 259 -31.50 -6.71 5.44
N VAL A 260 -30.59 -7.58 5.02
CA VAL A 260 -30.91 -8.82 4.28
C VAL A 260 -31.82 -9.73 5.12
N MET A 261 -31.51 -9.89 6.40
CA MET A 261 -32.32 -10.67 7.34
C MET A 261 -33.76 -10.18 7.46
N VAL A 262 -33.95 -8.86 7.57
CA VAL A 262 -35.29 -8.25 7.62
C VAL A 262 -36.06 -8.56 6.33
N VAL A 263 -35.40 -8.51 5.17
CA VAL A 263 -36.08 -8.78 3.89
C VAL A 263 -36.40 -10.26 3.70
N LEU A 264 -35.52 -11.16 4.10
CA LEU A 264 -35.80 -12.61 4.12
C LEU A 264 -37.00 -12.94 5.04
N TYR A 265 -37.10 -12.26 6.19
CA TYR A 265 -38.25 -12.38 7.08
C TYR A 265 -39.55 -11.90 6.44
N PHE A 266 -39.56 -10.71 5.83
CA PHE A 266 -40.77 -10.17 5.19
C PHE A 266 -41.25 -10.99 3.99
N THR A 267 -40.33 -11.52 3.20
CA THR A 267 -40.66 -12.33 2.02
C THR A 267 -41.06 -13.77 2.37
N LYS A 268 -40.98 -14.16 3.67
CA LYS A 268 -41.10 -15.54 4.15
C LYS A 268 -40.15 -16.51 3.44
N THR A 269 -39.08 -15.99 2.84
CA THR A 269 -38.03 -16.79 2.21
C THR A 269 -37.01 -17.18 3.26
N LEU A 270 -36.67 -18.46 3.33
CA LEU A 270 -35.68 -19.01 4.26
C LEU A 270 -35.98 -18.79 5.76
N THR A 271 -37.15 -18.28 6.15
CA THR A 271 -37.44 -17.95 7.56
C THR A 271 -38.45 -18.88 8.22
N THR A 272 -39.19 -19.68 7.46
CA THR A 272 -40.20 -20.59 8.02
C THR A 272 -39.61 -21.85 8.66
N SER A 273 -38.42 -22.29 8.22
CA SER A 273 -37.80 -23.55 8.64
C SER A 273 -36.57 -23.40 9.55
N LEU A 274 -36.07 -22.20 9.82
CA LEU A 274 -34.71 -22.03 10.36
C LEU A 274 -34.63 -21.03 11.52
N ASN A 275 -33.79 -21.38 12.50
CA ASN A 275 -33.41 -20.49 13.61
C ASN A 275 -32.65 -19.26 13.08
N PRO A 276 -33.19 -18.03 13.17
CA PRO A 276 -32.57 -16.84 12.57
C PRO A 276 -31.11 -16.61 13.03
N VAL A 277 -30.76 -17.07 14.23
CA VAL A 277 -29.38 -17.03 14.75
C VAL A 277 -28.39 -17.80 13.88
N MET A 278 -28.76 -18.99 13.39
CA MET A 278 -27.88 -19.83 12.58
C MET A 278 -27.58 -19.16 11.24
N LEU A 279 -28.61 -18.59 10.60
CA LEU A 279 -28.44 -17.86 9.35
C LEU A 279 -27.57 -16.61 9.59
N PHE A 280 -27.81 -15.84 10.65
CA PHE A 280 -26.98 -14.66 10.98
C PHE A 280 -25.50 -15.00 11.15
N LEU A 281 -25.20 -16.07 11.92
CA LEU A 281 -23.83 -16.49 12.20
C LEU A 281 -23.10 -16.92 10.92
N GLN A 282 -23.79 -17.64 10.03
CA GLN A 282 -23.20 -18.07 8.76
C GLN A 282 -22.90 -16.88 7.84
N PHE A 283 -23.82 -15.91 7.73
CA PHE A 283 -23.59 -14.67 6.97
C PHE A 283 -22.41 -13.87 7.55
N LEU A 284 -22.28 -13.82 8.88
CA LEU A 284 -21.20 -13.13 9.57
C LEU A 284 -19.84 -13.80 9.31
N LEU A 285 -19.75 -15.12 9.38
CA LEU A 285 -18.53 -15.87 9.06
C LEU A 285 -18.11 -15.69 7.59
N TYR A 286 -19.06 -15.81 6.66
CA TYR A 286 -18.81 -15.55 5.24
C TYR A 286 -18.25 -14.13 5.03
N SER A 287 -18.87 -13.12 5.66
CA SER A 287 -18.38 -11.74 5.64
C SER A 287 -16.92 -11.61 6.10
N PHE A 288 -16.53 -12.24 7.21
CA PHE A 288 -15.14 -12.19 7.70
C PHE A 288 -14.15 -12.80 6.71
N SER A 289 -14.50 -13.91 6.06
CA SER A 289 -13.64 -14.51 5.03
C SER A 289 -13.49 -13.59 3.82
N MET A 290 -14.57 -12.89 3.41
CA MET A 290 -14.54 -11.94 2.29
C MET A 290 -13.67 -10.71 2.62
N VAL A 291 -13.70 -10.24 3.87
CA VAL A 291 -12.79 -9.17 4.33
C VAL A 291 -11.33 -9.62 4.23
N ALA A 292 -11.02 -10.86 4.63
CA ALA A 292 -9.66 -11.39 4.53
C ALA A 292 -9.18 -11.52 3.08
N ILE A 293 -10.02 -12.03 2.17
CA ILE A 293 -9.75 -12.04 0.71
C ILE A 293 -9.52 -10.61 0.19
N GLY A 294 -10.35 -9.65 0.62
CA GLY A 294 -10.20 -8.24 0.23
C GLY A 294 -8.86 -7.63 0.67
N ILE A 295 -8.37 -7.98 1.87
CA ILE A 295 -7.05 -7.53 2.33
C ILE A 295 -5.93 -8.14 1.46
N ILE A 296 -6.00 -9.44 1.15
CA ILE A 296 -5.04 -10.11 0.26
C ILE A 296 -4.95 -9.37 -1.09
N LEU A 297 -6.10 -9.16 -1.74
CA LEU A 297 -6.17 -8.50 -3.04
C LEU A 297 -5.74 -7.04 -2.98
N SER A 298 -6.00 -6.34 -1.87
CA SER A 298 -5.60 -4.93 -1.72
C SER A 298 -4.08 -4.75 -1.76
N ASN A 299 -3.33 -5.78 -1.37
CA ASN A 299 -1.87 -5.75 -1.45
C ASN A 299 -1.36 -5.98 -2.88
N LEU A 300 -2.09 -6.74 -3.71
CA LEU A 300 -1.67 -7.12 -5.07
C LEU A 300 -2.00 -6.06 -6.14
N VAL A 301 -2.88 -5.11 -5.86
CA VAL A 301 -3.42 -4.18 -6.87
C VAL A 301 -2.98 -2.73 -6.62
N ASP A 302 -2.32 -2.12 -7.61
CA ASP A 302 -1.77 -0.76 -7.47
C ASP A 302 -2.75 0.37 -7.78
N THR A 303 -3.70 0.16 -8.70
CA THR A 303 -4.64 1.22 -9.11
C THR A 303 -6.05 0.99 -8.57
N PRO A 304 -6.77 2.04 -8.12
CA PRO A 304 -8.10 1.88 -7.54
C PRO A 304 -9.15 1.43 -8.58
N LYS A 305 -8.98 1.80 -9.85
CA LYS A 305 -9.88 1.38 -10.94
C LYS A 305 -9.76 -0.12 -11.22
N THR A 306 -8.53 -0.64 -11.28
CA THR A 306 -8.30 -2.09 -11.44
C THR A 306 -8.79 -2.86 -10.20
N ALA A 307 -8.61 -2.30 -9.00
CA ALA A 307 -9.08 -2.92 -7.76
C ALA A 307 -10.61 -3.10 -7.76
N SER A 308 -11.33 -2.07 -8.23
CA SER A 308 -12.78 -2.15 -8.43
C SER A 308 -13.17 -3.27 -9.37
N ALA A 309 -12.56 -3.36 -10.56
CA ALA A 309 -12.89 -4.40 -11.53
C ALA A 309 -12.56 -5.81 -11.02
N ILE A 310 -11.35 -6.01 -10.48
CA ILE A 310 -10.87 -7.31 -9.97
C ILE A 310 -11.79 -7.82 -8.86
N SER A 311 -12.29 -6.94 -7.98
CA SER A 311 -13.21 -7.33 -6.90
C SER A 311 -14.49 -8.00 -7.42
N SER A 312 -15.10 -7.41 -8.44
CA SER A 312 -16.36 -7.89 -9.02
C SER A 312 -16.13 -9.17 -9.83
N PHE A 313 -15.07 -9.21 -10.65
CA PHE A 313 -14.73 -10.38 -11.45
C PHE A 313 -14.36 -11.59 -10.58
N LEU A 314 -13.52 -11.40 -9.56
CA LEU A 314 -13.11 -12.51 -8.70
C LEU A 314 -14.29 -13.10 -7.93
N LEU A 315 -15.15 -12.25 -7.34
CA LEU A 315 -16.32 -12.73 -6.63
C LEU A 315 -17.27 -13.48 -7.58
N LEU A 316 -17.48 -12.98 -8.80
CA LEU A 316 -18.29 -13.66 -9.80
C LEU A 316 -17.71 -15.03 -10.18
N ILE A 317 -16.38 -15.14 -10.33
CA ILE A 317 -15.69 -16.41 -10.58
C ILE A 317 -15.88 -17.36 -9.39
N LEU A 318 -15.67 -16.91 -8.16
CA LEU A 318 -15.81 -17.75 -6.96
C LEU A 318 -17.25 -18.23 -6.75
N VAL A 319 -18.25 -17.37 -7.00
CA VAL A 319 -19.67 -17.75 -7.00
C VAL A 319 -19.98 -18.72 -8.13
N GLY A 320 -19.39 -18.52 -9.32
CA GLY A 320 -19.51 -19.45 -10.45
C GLY A 320 -18.96 -20.84 -10.14
N VAL A 321 -17.81 -20.92 -9.44
CA VAL A 321 -17.23 -22.19 -8.95
C VAL A 321 -18.16 -22.85 -7.92
N SER A 322 -18.76 -22.07 -7.01
CA SER A 322 -19.74 -22.58 -6.05
C SER A 322 -20.98 -23.15 -6.73
N CYS A 323 -21.52 -22.46 -7.74
CA CYS A 323 -22.65 -22.93 -8.54
C CYS A 323 -22.31 -24.21 -9.31
N PHE A 324 -21.14 -24.26 -9.97
CA PHE A 324 -20.66 -25.44 -10.67
C PHE A 324 -20.49 -26.65 -9.74
N TYR A 325 -19.96 -26.42 -8.53
CA TYR A 325 -19.85 -27.47 -7.52
C TYR A 325 -21.22 -28.07 -7.16
N GLN A 326 -22.22 -27.22 -6.92
CA GLN A 326 -23.53 -27.68 -6.48
C GLN A 326 -24.38 -28.30 -7.57
N PHE A 327 -24.32 -27.76 -8.78
CA PHE A 327 -25.12 -28.24 -9.90
C PHE A 327 -24.54 -29.52 -10.50
N TYR A 328 -23.21 -29.59 -10.64
CA TYR A 328 -22.56 -30.66 -11.40
C TYR A 328 -21.69 -31.58 -10.55
N LEU A 329 -20.76 -31.04 -9.75
CA LEU A 329 -19.79 -31.88 -9.06
C LEU A 329 -20.41 -32.68 -7.92
N LYS A 330 -21.42 -32.14 -7.22
CA LYS A 330 -22.07 -32.79 -6.08
C LYS A 330 -22.74 -34.12 -6.45
N SER A 331 -23.31 -34.23 -7.65
CA SER A 331 -23.95 -35.47 -8.12
C SER A 331 -22.93 -36.50 -8.62
N LYS A 332 -21.81 -36.04 -9.19
CA LYS A 332 -20.84 -36.91 -9.86
C LYS A 332 -19.66 -37.33 -8.96
N THR A 333 -19.38 -36.58 -7.90
CA THR A 333 -18.15 -36.71 -7.12
C THR A 333 -18.43 -37.21 -5.71
N SER A 334 -18.19 -38.51 -5.49
CA SER A 334 -18.24 -39.11 -4.15
C SER A 334 -16.99 -38.80 -3.30
N SER A 335 -15.88 -38.41 -3.93
CA SER A 335 -14.59 -38.27 -3.23
C SER A 335 -14.58 -37.10 -2.24
N SER A 336 -14.38 -37.40 -0.95
CA SER A 336 -14.40 -36.41 0.13
C SER A 336 -13.26 -35.38 0.04
N TRP A 337 -12.09 -35.72 -0.52
CA TRP A 337 -10.94 -34.82 -0.58
C TRP A 337 -11.14 -33.64 -1.55
N LEU A 338 -11.73 -33.87 -2.74
CA LEU A 338 -12.06 -32.80 -3.70
C LEU A 338 -13.07 -31.82 -3.10
N ARG A 339 -14.04 -32.32 -2.34
CA ARG A 339 -15.00 -31.49 -1.61
C ARG A 339 -14.29 -30.59 -0.59
N SER A 340 -13.32 -31.11 0.15
CA SER A 340 -12.53 -30.31 1.10
C SER A 340 -11.69 -29.23 0.41
N ILE A 341 -11.13 -29.50 -0.77
CA ILE A 341 -10.37 -28.51 -1.55
C ILE A 341 -11.28 -27.39 -2.06
N LEU A 342 -12.46 -27.73 -2.58
CA LEU A 342 -13.41 -26.73 -3.04
C LEU A 342 -13.95 -25.89 -1.88
N PHE A 343 -14.11 -26.49 -0.70
CA PHE A 343 -14.54 -25.78 0.51
C PHE A 343 -13.49 -24.81 1.09
N LEU A 344 -12.23 -24.88 0.65
CA LEU A 344 -11.24 -23.82 0.92
C LEU A 344 -11.52 -22.53 0.13
N PHE A 345 -12.48 -22.55 -0.80
CA PHE A 345 -13.06 -21.35 -1.38
C PHE A 345 -14.35 -21.03 -0.64
N SER A 346 -14.32 -20.00 0.20
CA SER A 346 -15.42 -19.61 1.09
C SER A 346 -16.83 -19.58 0.45
N PRO A 347 -17.04 -19.07 -0.80
CA PRO A 347 -18.35 -19.13 -1.43
C PRO A 347 -18.90 -20.55 -1.68
N CYS A 348 -18.04 -21.57 -1.78
CA CYS A 348 -18.47 -22.97 -1.91
C CYS A 348 -18.98 -23.54 -0.58
N ALA A 349 -18.28 -23.26 0.53
CA ALA A 349 -18.72 -23.66 1.88
C ALA A 349 -20.00 -22.93 2.28
N PHE A 350 -20.09 -21.62 2.01
CA PHE A 350 -21.32 -20.85 2.24
C PHE A 350 -22.46 -21.33 1.34
N GLY A 351 -22.16 -21.67 0.08
CA GLY A 351 -23.13 -22.22 -0.85
C GLY A 351 -23.75 -23.54 -0.39
N GLU A 352 -22.96 -24.48 0.16
CA GLU A 352 -23.50 -25.78 0.62
C GLU A 352 -24.55 -25.58 1.74
N PHE A 353 -24.31 -24.63 2.65
CA PHE A 353 -25.29 -24.22 3.66
C PHE A 353 -26.58 -23.68 3.02
N LEU A 354 -26.46 -22.78 2.05
CA LEU A 354 -27.62 -22.19 1.36
C LEU A 354 -28.42 -23.22 0.57
N TYR A 355 -27.74 -24.17 -0.09
CA TYR A 355 -28.38 -25.25 -0.83
C TYR A 355 -29.18 -26.17 0.10
N LYS A 356 -28.56 -26.62 1.21
CA LYS A 356 -29.23 -27.47 2.21
C LYS A 356 -30.45 -26.76 2.78
N MET A 357 -30.31 -25.48 3.08
CA MET A 357 -31.41 -24.67 3.58
C MET A 357 -32.55 -24.52 2.55
N GLY A 358 -32.23 -24.24 1.29
CA GLY A 358 -33.25 -24.17 0.23
C GLY A 358 -34.01 -25.47 0.06
N ASN A 359 -33.32 -26.61 0.13
CA ASN A 359 -33.92 -27.93 0.03
C ASN A 359 -34.83 -28.25 1.24
N ASP A 360 -34.37 -27.97 2.45
CA ASP A 360 -35.14 -28.27 3.67
C ASP A 360 -36.39 -27.38 3.80
N GLN A 361 -36.31 -26.11 3.38
CA GLN A 361 -37.49 -25.23 3.31
C GLN A 361 -38.60 -25.83 2.43
N GLN A 362 -38.24 -26.53 1.36
CA GLN A 362 -39.22 -27.11 0.44
C GLN A 362 -39.78 -28.43 0.90
N MET A 363 -38.93 -29.24 1.55
CA MET A 363 -39.38 -30.43 2.26
C MET A 363 -40.19 -30.07 3.52
N MET A 364 -40.33 -28.78 3.85
CA MET A 364 -40.95 -28.28 5.08
C MET A 364 -40.27 -28.84 6.35
N LEU A 365 -38.98 -29.17 6.24
CA LEU A 365 -38.15 -29.66 7.33
C LEU A 365 -37.42 -28.49 8.00
N THR A 366 -37.21 -28.60 9.31
CA THR A 366 -36.36 -27.66 10.04
C THR A 366 -34.90 -28.09 9.96
N THR A 367 -34.03 -27.22 9.45
CA THR A 367 -32.58 -27.47 9.46
C THR A 367 -32.08 -27.45 10.91
N ASN A 368 -31.41 -28.51 11.34
CA ASN A 368 -30.90 -28.62 12.70
C ASN A 368 -29.38 -28.38 12.74
N TRP A 369 -28.88 -27.86 13.86
CA TRP A 369 -27.44 -27.73 14.11
C TRP A 369 -26.70 -29.08 14.03
N SER A 370 -27.42 -30.19 14.23
CA SER A 370 -26.89 -31.55 14.16
C SER A 370 -26.51 -31.98 12.75
N ASP A 371 -27.05 -31.32 11.72
CA ASP A 371 -26.91 -31.76 10.33
C ASP A 371 -25.44 -31.71 9.88
N PRO A 372 -24.91 -32.80 9.28
CA PRO A 372 -23.50 -32.89 8.94
C PRO A 372 -23.09 -31.80 7.93
N GLN A 373 -23.95 -31.44 6.98
CA GLN A 373 -23.67 -30.43 5.97
C GLN A 373 -23.52 -29.02 6.58
N VAL A 374 -24.36 -28.69 7.57
CA VAL A 374 -24.30 -27.42 8.28
C VAL A 374 -23.00 -27.34 9.09
N LYS A 375 -22.70 -28.38 9.88
CA LYS A 375 -21.45 -28.46 10.66
C LYS A 375 -20.19 -28.31 9.81
N ILE A 376 -20.14 -29.00 8.68
CA ILE A 376 -19.03 -28.92 7.74
C ILE A 376 -18.89 -27.49 7.21
N SER A 377 -20.01 -26.85 6.79
CA SER A 377 -19.98 -25.47 6.27
C SER A 377 -19.45 -24.46 7.29
N PHE A 378 -19.85 -24.57 8.56
CA PHE A 378 -19.32 -23.73 9.65
C PHE A 378 -17.82 -23.97 9.88
N LEU A 379 -17.38 -25.23 9.94
CA LEU A 379 -15.99 -25.60 10.18
C LEU A 379 -15.06 -25.05 9.10
N PHE A 380 -15.40 -25.24 7.83
CA PHE A 380 -14.58 -24.77 6.70
C PHE A 380 -14.52 -23.24 6.63
N LEU A 381 -15.62 -22.52 6.87
CA LEU A 381 -15.57 -21.05 6.91
C LEU A 381 -14.66 -20.52 8.02
N ILE A 382 -14.63 -21.17 9.20
CA ILE A 382 -13.71 -20.79 10.27
C ILE A 382 -12.26 -21.03 9.84
N ILE A 383 -11.97 -22.18 9.23
CA ILE A 383 -10.64 -22.51 8.70
C ILE A 383 -10.20 -21.48 7.64
N ASP A 384 -11.09 -21.14 6.71
CA ASP A 384 -10.84 -20.15 5.66
C ASP A 384 -10.50 -18.78 6.22
N ILE A 385 -11.19 -18.34 7.29
CA ILE A 385 -10.88 -17.07 7.96
C ILE A 385 -9.44 -17.08 8.46
N PHE A 386 -9.02 -18.12 9.20
CA PHE A 386 -7.64 -18.21 9.69
C PHE A 386 -6.62 -18.31 8.56
N LEU A 387 -6.91 -19.10 7.52
CA LEU A 387 -6.04 -19.29 6.37
C LEU A 387 -5.88 -17.99 5.57
N TYR A 388 -6.96 -17.29 5.27
CA TYR A 388 -6.88 -16.02 4.53
C TYR A 388 -6.22 -14.91 5.35
N PHE A 389 -6.44 -14.83 6.66
CA PHE A 389 -5.74 -13.83 7.48
C PHE A 389 -4.24 -14.12 7.61
N THR A 390 -3.83 -15.39 7.69
CA THR A 390 -2.40 -15.76 7.72
C THR A 390 -1.73 -15.48 6.37
N ILE A 391 -2.39 -15.78 5.25
CA ILE A 391 -1.93 -15.40 3.91
C ILE A 391 -1.88 -13.87 3.76
N ALA A 392 -2.90 -13.15 4.21
CA ALA A 392 -2.95 -11.69 4.17
C ALA A 392 -1.77 -11.07 4.93
N TRP A 393 -1.49 -11.58 6.13
CA TRP A 393 -0.36 -11.16 6.95
C TRP A 393 0.97 -11.46 6.27
N TYR A 394 1.13 -12.68 5.74
CA TYR A 394 2.33 -13.10 5.01
C TYR A 394 2.61 -12.21 3.79
N ILE A 395 1.59 -11.97 2.95
CA ILE A 395 1.69 -11.13 1.75
C ILE A 395 2.00 -9.68 2.15
N THR A 396 1.39 -9.15 3.22
CA THR A 396 1.65 -7.77 3.66
C THR A 396 3.11 -7.58 4.06
N GLU A 397 3.68 -8.52 4.80
CA GLU A 397 5.09 -8.45 5.21
C GLU A 397 6.02 -8.70 4.01
N LEU A 398 5.65 -9.58 3.08
CA LEU A 398 6.44 -9.87 1.87
C LEU A 398 6.47 -8.69 0.89
N TYR A 399 5.33 -8.02 0.65
CA TYR A 399 5.27 -6.87 -0.27
C TYR A 399 5.87 -5.60 0.31
N LYS A 400 5.94 -5.48 1.65
CA LYS A 400 6.61 -4.37 2.32
C LYS A 400 8.08 -4.24 1.89
N ASP A 401 8.71 -5.35 1.54
CA ASP A 401 10.10 -5.38 1.08
C ASP A 401 10.21 -5.19 -0.45
N ASN A 402 9.18 -5.54 -1.24
CA ASN A 402 9.25 -5.46 -2.71
C ASN A 402 9.25 -4.04 -3.29
N THR A 403 8.78 -3.02 -2.56
CA THR A 403 8.97 -1.61 -2.97
C THR A 403 10.43 -1.16 -2.86
N ASP A 404 11.24 -1.93 -2.15
CA ASP A 404 12.69 -1.77 -2.09
C ASP A 404 13.35 -2.95 -2.82
N GLU A 405 13.49 -2.85 -4.14
CA GLU A 405 14.10 -3.85 -5.04
C GLU A 405 15.52 -4.35 -4.63
N ASN A 406 16.09 -3.85 -3.54
CA ASN A 406 17.39 -4.26 -3.00
C ASN A 406 17.49 -4.29 -1.45
N SER A 407 16.39 -4.32 -0.69
CA SER A 407 16.47 -4.77 0.70
C SER A 407 16.40 -6.28 0.73
N ILE A 408 17.40 -6.90 1.34
CA ILE A 408 17.54 -8.35 1.59
C ILE A 408 16.15 -8.95 1.79
N THR A 409 15.64 -9.66 0.77
CA THR A 409 14.40 -10.41 0.89
C THR A 409 14.55 -11.28 2.11
N LYS A 410 13.77 -11.05 3.17
CA LYS A 410 13.72 -12.03 4.25
C LYS A 410 13.37 -13.36 3.58
N SER A 411 14.14 -14.41 3.88
CA SER A 411 13.90 -15.76 3.34
C SER A 411 12.41 -16.09 3.42
N PHE A 412 11.88 -16.83 2.45
CA PHE A 412 10.49 -17.31 2.43
C PHE A 412 10.02 -17.87 3.79
N THR A 413 10.97 -18.41 4.57
CA THR A 413 10.84 -18.95 5.92
C THR A 413 10.95 -17.94 7.07
N PHE A 414 10.82 -16.63 6.83
CA PHE A 414 10.99 -15.60 7.88
C PHE A 414 10.11 -15.85 9.10
N PHE A 415 8.92 -16.42 8.89
CA PHE A 415 7.96 -16.74 9.94
C PHE A 415 8.43 -17.87 10.89
N LEU A 416 9.37 -18.73 10.48
CA LEU A 416 10.00 -19.71 11.36
C LEU A 416 11.13 -19.11 12.21
N SER A 417 11.61 -17.90 11.87
CA SER A 417 12.66 -17.27 12.65
C SER A 417 12.09 -16.77 13.98
N LEU A 418 12.56 -17.36 15.09
CA LEU A 418 12.19 -16.93 16.44
C LEU A 418 12.55 -15.45 16.71
N SER A 419 13.54 -14.91 15.99
CA SER A 419 13.93 -13.50 16.05
C SER A 419 12.82 -12.57 15.53
N TYR A 420 12.05 -12.99 14.53
CA TYR A 420 10.94 -12.21 13.99
C TYR A 420 9.80 -12.09 15.02
N TRP A 421 9.42 -13.21 15.65
CA TRP A 421 8.41 -13.21 16.70
C TRP A 421 8.87 -12.47 17.96
N LYS A 422 10.16 -12.56 18.34
CA LYS A 422 10.72 -11.75 19.44
C LYS A 422 10.63 -10.25 19.16
N SER A 423 10.84 -9.83 17.92
CA SER A 423 10.68 -8.43 17.51
C SER A 423 9.22 -7.97 17.56
N ILE A 424 8.27 -8.83 17.17
CA ILE A 424 6.83 -8.50 17.20
C ILE A 424 6.28 -8.45 18.62
N PHE A 425 6.64 -9.42 19.45
CA PHE A 425 6.08 -9.53 20.80
C PHE A 425 6.77 -8.66 21.85
N ASN A 426 7.82 -7.90 21.48
CA ASN A 426 8.56 -7.02 22.39
C ASN A 426 8.93 -7.69 23.73
N LEU A 427 9.14 -9.00 23.73
CA LEU A 427 9.66 -9.78 24.85
C LEU A 427 11.19 -9.64 24.89
N ARG A 428 11.67 -8.41 25.01
CA ARG A 428 13.02 -8.17 25.52
C ARG A 428 12.84 -7.72 26.97
N SER A 429 12.93 -8.71 27.86
CA SER A 429 12.98 -8.49 29.30
C SER A 429 13.98 -7.38 29.62
N SER A 430 13.49 -6.37 30.31
CA SER A 430 14.30 -5.37 31.01
C SER A 430 15.17 -6.10 32.02
N SER A 431 16.37 -6.50 31.61
CA SER A 431 17.37 -7.16 32.46
C SER A 431 18.75 -6.76 31.94
N SER A 432 19.33 -5.75 32.58
CA SER A 432 20.75 -5.68 32.96
C SER A 432 21.79 -6.23 31.96
N SER A 433 22.48 -5.33 31.25
CA SER A 433 23.94 -5.34 30.98
C SER A 433 24.26 -4.23 29.96
N SER A 434 24.88 -3.10 30.32
CA SER A 434 26.31 -2.93 30.67
C SER A 434 27.24 -3.62 29.67
N SER A 435 27.48 -2.98 28.52
CA SER A 435 28.78 -2.87 27.83
C SER A 435 28.54 -2.37 26.40
N LEU A 436 28.83 -1.08 26.17
CA LEU A 436 29.30 -0.67 24.86
C LEU A 436 30.55 -1.52 24.53
N PRO A 437 30.69 -2.06 23.31
CA PRO A 437 32.00 -2.45 22.84
C PRO A 437 32.76 -1.16 22.53
N LEU A 438 33.38 -0.58 23.56
CA LEU A 438 34.56 0.26 23.37
C LEU A 438 35.55 -0.57 22.56
N LEU A 439 35.93 -0.06 21.39
CA LEU A 439 37.15 -0.49 20.72
C LEU A 439 38.32 -0.20 21.68
N ASN A 440 38.63 -1.19 22.51
CA ASN A 440 39.79 -1.24 23.37
C ASN A 440 41.02 -1.40 22.48
N ASN A 441 41.56 -0.28 22.01
CA ASN A 441 42.85 -0.23 21.33
C ASN A 441 43.89 0.35 22.30
N ASN A 442 44.02 -0.28 23.47
CA ASN A 442 45.18 -0.13 24.35
C ASN A 442 46.06 -1.37 24.19
N ASN A 443 46.88 -1.38 23.14
CA ASN A 443 48.06 -2.23 23.10
C ASN A 443 49.30 -1.36 23.27
N ASN A 444 49.79 -1.40 24.50
CA ASN A 444 51.13 -1.08 24.95
C ASN A 444 52.19 -1.18 23.84
N CYS A 445 52.86 -0.06 23.56
CA CYS A 445 54.18 -0.04 22.97
C CYS A 445 55.10 0.80 23.86
N ASN A 446 55.64 0.16 24.90
CA ASN A 446 56.82 0.61 25.62
C ASN A 446 57.99 -0.30 25.23
N ASN A 447 59.04 0.34 24.71
CA ASN A 447 60.46 0.00 24.88
C ASN A 447 60.90 -1.44 24.61
N ASN A 448 61.59 -1.64 23.48
CA ASN A 448 63.04 -1.87 23.47
C ASN A 448 63.55 -2.23 22.07
N ASN A 449 64.45 -1.39 21.55
CA ASN A 449 65.69 -1.73 20.85
C ASN A 449 65.77 -3.09 20.14
N THR A 450 65.78 -3.10 18.81
CA THR A 450 66.93 -3.52 17.97
C THR A 450 66.53 -3.58 16.48
N SER A 451 67.33 -2.90 15.68
CA SER A 451 67.35 -2.83 14.21
C SER A 451 68.02 -4.08 13.60
N PRO A 452 68.30 -4.16 12.28
CA PRO A 452 67.45 -3.98 11.09
C PRO A 452 67.64 -5.15 10.08
N SER A 453 66.91 -5.18 8.95
CA SER A 453 67.42 -5.45 7.58
C SER A 453 66.45 -6.19 6.63
N SER A 454 66.53 -5.80 5.35
CA SER A 454 66.05 -6.46 4.11
C SER A 454 64.53 -6.51 3.86
N SER A 455 63.92 -6.23 2.70
CA SER A 455 64.18 -5.62 1.38
C SER A 455 63.25 -6.33 0.39
N SER A 456 62.28 -5.62 -0.22
CA SER A 456 61.61 -5.87 -1.53
C SER A 456 60.22 -5.18 -1.51
N SER A 457 59.99 -4.00 -2.09
CA SER A 457 59.91 -3.58 -3.50
C SER A 457 58.66 -4.08 -4.27
N SER A 458 57.60 -3.26 -4.32
CA SER A 458 56.67 -3.01 -5.46
C SER A 458 55.41 -2.26 -4.95
N GLN A 459 55.38 -0.92 -4.99
CA GLN A 459 54.77 -0.05 -6.02
C GLN A 459 53.22 0.05 -6.02
N SER A 460 52.74 1.31 -5.82
CA SER A 460 51.43 1.92 -6.16
C SER A 460 50.19 1.45 -5.37
N SER A 461 49.29 2.27 -4.79
CA SER A 461 48.98 3.71 -4.79
C SER A 461 48.04 3.99 -3.58
N PRO A 462 48.04 5.18 -2.93
CA PRO A 462 47.27 5.40 -1.69
C PRO A 462 45.81 5.80 -1.96
N LEU A 463 44.89 5.06 -1.32
CA LEU A 463 43.44 5.26 -1.33
C LEU A 463 43.06 6.56 -0.58
N ASN A 464 42.38 7.48 -1.28
CA ASN A 464 41.84 8.73 -0.75
C ASN A 464 40.91 8.51 0.46
N LYS A 465 41.28 9.08 1.61
CA LYS A 465 40.38 9.38 2.74
C LYS A 465 39.42 10.51 2.34
N PRO A 466 38.11 10.43 2.61
CA PRO A 466 37.28 11.62 2.73
C PRO A 466 37.17 11.98 4.22
N LEU A 467 38.08 12.83 4.71
CA LEU A 467 37.77 13.72 5.82
C LEU A 467 37.17 14.98 5.19
N LEU A 468 35.83 15.02 5.08
CA LEU A 468 35.12 16.27 4.80
C LEU A 468 34.70 16.87 6.15
N SER A 469 35.35 17.97 6.51
CA SER A 469 35.12 18.86 7.66
C SER A 469 35.30 18.26 9.06
N GLY A 470 36.27 18.83 9.78
CA GLY A 470 36.57 18.54 11.17
C GLY A 470 35.51 19.09 12.13
N ASP A 471 35.12 18.23 13.06
CA ASP A 471 34.62 18.50 14.40
C ASP A 471 34.73 17.16 15.13
N SER A 472 35.95 16.80 15.56
CA SER A 472 36.24 15.52 16.22
C SER A 472 35.96 15.52 17.73
N ASP A 473 35.43 16.62 18.29
CA ASP A 473 35.21 16.81 19.73
C ASP A 473 33.74 17.10 20.10
N ASP A 474 32.78 16.82 19.22
CA ASP A 474 31.37 17.01 19.55
C ASP A 474 30.85 15.92 20.49
N ASP A 475 30.29 16.32 21.63
CA ASP A 475 29.52 15.44 22.52
C ASP A 475 28.49 14.65 21.68
N GLU A 476 28.49 13.32 21.77
CA GLU A 476 27.53 12.47 21.02
C GLU A 476 26.06 12.88 21.26
N ASN A 477 25.79 13.56 22.37
CA ASN A 477 24.48 14.08 22.73
C ASN A 477 24.01 15.25 21.86
N ASP A 478 24.90 16.00 21.20
CA ASP A 478 24.53 17.13 20.34
C ASP A 478 24.26 16.72 18.88
N ILE A 479 24.57 15.47 18.53
CA ILE A 479 24.34 14.95 17.18
C ILE A 479 22.86 14.61 16.99
N GLY A 480 22.21 15.25 16.02
CA GLY A 480 20.84 14.97 15.62
C GLY A 480 20.77 13.79 14.66
N ILE A 481 21.55 13.84 13.57
CA ILE A 481 21.55 12.84 12.50
C ILE A 481 22.99 12.53 12.08
N ARG A 482 23.36 11.25 12.01
CA ARG A 482 24.66 10.78 11.52
C ARG A 482 24.47 9.74 10.43
N LEU A 483 24.90 10.05 9.21
CA LEU A 483 24.91 9.12 8.08
C LEU A 483 26.27 8.45 7.97
N VAL A 484 26.30 7.12 7.83
CA VAL A 484 27.52 6.32 7.73
C VAL A 484 27.47 5.42 6.50
N ASN A 485 28.22 5.80 5.48
CA ASN A 485 28.38 5.12 4.18
C ASN A 485 27.04 4.70 3.57
N LEU A 486 26.06 5.61 3.65
CA LEU A 486 24.68 5.33 3.26
C LEU A 486 24.62 5.11 1.74
N LYS A 487 24.05 3.97 1.32
CA LYS A 487 23.96 3.58 -0.09
C LYS A 487 22.57 3.07 -0.44
N LYS A 488 22.07 3.48 -1.61
CA LYS A 488 20.82 2.98 -2.20
C LYS A 488 21.02 2.69 -3.68
N THR A 489 20.79 1.45 -4.05
CA THR A 489 20.80 0.98 -5.45
C THR A 489 19.39 0.57 -5.84
N TYR A 490 18.93 0.97 -7.02
CA TYR A 490 17.71 0.49 -7.66
C TYR A 490 18.07 -0.41 -8.83
N LYS A 491 17.24 -1.42 -9.12
CA LYS A 491 17.50 -2.38 -10.19
C LYS A 491 16.29 -2.35 -11.12
N ASN A 492 16.47 -1.82 -12.33
CA ASN A 492 15.38 -1.84 -13.29
C ASN A 492 15.02 -3.31 -13.60
N PRO A 493 13.77 -3.74 -13.36
CA PRO A 493 13.39 -5.14 -13.55
C PRO A 493 13.44 -5.58 -15.01
N ILE A 494 13.30 -4.64 -15.96
CA ILE A 494 13.27 -4.92 -17.40
C ILE A 494 14.69 -4.96 -17.96
N THR A 495 15.49 -3.93 -17.72
CA THR A 495 16.85 -3.84 -18.30
C THR A 495 17.92 -4.54 -17.46
N LYS A 496 17.59 -4.93 -16.21
CA LYS A 496 18.51 -5.40 -15.16
C LYS A 496 19.63 -4.40 -14.82
N GLU A 497 19.54 -3.17 -15.32
CA GLU A 497 20.51 -2.13 -15.02
C GLU A 497 20.38 -1.69 -13.57
N THR A 498 21.54 -1.56 -12.91
CA THR A 498 21.61 -1.14 -11.51
C THR A 498 21.98 0.33 -11.45
N VAL A 499 21.08 1.16 -10.94
CA VAL A 499 21.32 2.60 -10.76
C VAL A 499 21.59 2.88 -9.28
N ASN A 500 22.80 3.36 -8.98
CA ASN A 500 23.15 3.83 -7.64
C ASN A 500 22.59 5.24 -7.43
N ALA A 501 21.41 5.34 -6.83
CA ALA A 501 20.78 6.63 -6.55
C ALA A 501 21.46 7.39 -5.40
N VAL A 502 22.00 6.67 -4.41
CA VAL A 502 22.81 7.22 -3.32
C VAL A 502 24.02 6.32 -3.15
N ASN A 503 25.22 6.88 -3.13
CA ASN A 503 26.46 6.12 -3.18
C ASN A 503 27.47 6.63 -2.14
N ASP A 504 27.56 5.91 -1.01
CA ASP A 504 28.49 6.15 0.09
C ASP A 504 28.42 7.57 0.68
N VAL A 505 27.21 8.00 1.03
CA VAL A 505 26.97 9.30 1.67
C VAL A 505 27.23 9.20 3.19
N SER A 506 28.20 9.99 3.65
CA SER A 506 28.61 10.06 5.06
C SER A 506 28.74 11.51 5.50
N TYR A 507 27.89 11.94 6.44
CA TYR A 507 27.99 13.25 7.09
C TYR A 507 27.17 13.29 8.38
N THR A 508 27.46 14.28 9.24
CA THR A 508 26.81 14.47 10.54
C THR A 508 26.13 15.83 10.60
N ILE A 509 24.95 15.88 11.22
CA ILE A 509 24.13 17.06 11.43
C ILE A 509 23.94 17.25 12.95
N LYS A 510 24.34 18.42 13.46
CA LYS A 510 24.11 18.81 14.86
C LYS A 510 22.64 19.20 15.09
N LYS A 511 22.16 19.06 16.32
CA LYS A 511 20.81 19.51 16.69
C LYS A 511 20.69 21.02 16.50
N GLY A 512 19.48 21.48 16.16
CA GLY A 512 19.23 22.91 15.94
C GLY A 512 19.77 23.47 14.64
N THR A 513 20.19 22.63 13.69
CA THR A 513 20.68 23.06 12.37
C THR A 513 19.69 22.75 11.25
N ILE A 514 19.62 23.64 10.26
CA ILE A 514 18.90 23.42 9.00
C ILE A 514 19.92 23.01 7.93
N LEU A 515 19.80 21.76 7.46
CA LEU A 515 20.57 21.24 6.34
C LEU A 515 19.76 21.37 5.04
N ALA A 516 20.25 22.14 4.08
CA ALA A 516 19.73 22.18 2.73
C ALA A 516 20.48 21.19 1.82
N LEU A 517 19.82 20.09 1.44
CA LEU A 517 20.28 19.15 0.43
C LEU A 517 20.00 19.74 -0.96
N LEU A 518 21.05 20.27 -1.59
CA LEU A 518 21.01 20.95 -2.88
C LEU A 518 21.51 20.01 -3.99
N GLY A 519 20.86 20.02 -5.15
CA GLY A 519 21.31 19.24 -6.30
C GLY A 519 20.32 19.23 -7.43
N GLN A 520 20.72 18.73 -8.61
CA GLN A 520 19.81 18.55 -9.75
C GLN A 520 18.79 17.43 -9.49
N ASN A 521 17.72 17.39 -10.28
CA ASN A 521 16.77 16.28 -10.23
C ASN A 521 17.47 14.95 -10.54
N GLY A 522 17.20 13.91 -9.76
CA GLY A 522 17.90 12.63 -9.88
C GLY A 522 19.24 12.52 -9.12
N SER A 523 19.67 13.55 -8.38
CA SER A 523 20.93 13.48 -7.61
C SER A 523 20.91 12.62 -6.34
N GLY A 524 19.76 12.03 -5.99
CA GLY A 524 19.59 11.16 -4.81
C GLY A 524 18.90 11.80 -3.60
N LYS A 525 18.60 13.10 -3.63
CA LYS A 525 17.95 13.88 -2.55
C LYS A 525 16.73 13.20 -1.91
N THR A 526 15.70 12.93 -2.70
CA THR A 526 14.44 12.30 -2.25
C THR A 526 14.67 10.85 -1.79
N SER A 527 15.65 10.14 -2.38
CA SER A 527 16.04 8.80 -1.93
C SER A 527 16.69 8.85 -0.55
N THR A 528 17.53 9.85 -0.27
CA THR A 528 18.13 10.08 1.06
C THR A 528 17.07 10.38 2.13
N ILE A 529 16.13 11.31 1.86
CA ILE A 529 15.00 11.56 2.79
C ILE A 529 14.15 10.29 2.99
N GLY A 530 13.87 9.55 1.92
CA GLY A 530 13.12 8.29 1.98
C GLY A 530 13.82 7.21 2.82
N MET A 531 15.15 7.22 2.90
CA MET A 531 15.88 6.34 3.82
C MET A 531 15.77 6.79 5.27
N LEU A 532 15.88 8.10 5.52
CA LEU A 532 15.80 8.67 6.87
C LEU A 532 14.41 8.52 7.52
N ASN A 533 13.33 8.58 6.73
CA ASN A 533 11.98 8.34 7.24
C ASN A 533 11.58 6.84 7.27
N GLY A 534 12.46 5.96 6.75
CA GLY A 534 12.27 4.51 6.61
C GLY A 534 11.13 4.11 5.70
N MET A 535 10.76 4.95 4.73
CA MET A 535 9.94 4.55 3.59
C MET A 535 10.77 3.74 2.57
N ARG A 536 12.09 3.89 2.61
CA ARG A 536 13.05 3.14 1.82
C ARG A 536 14.13 2.57 2.71
N SER A 537 14.51 1.33 2.46
CA SER A 537 15.56 0.65 3.18
C SER A 537 16.92 0.91 2.51
N PRO A 538 17.97 1.25 3.27
CA PRO A 538 19.32 1.38 2.70
C PRO A 538 19.84 0.04 2.17
N SER A 539 20.47 0.05 1.00
CA SER A 539 21.14 -1.13 0.41
C SER A 539 22.43 -1.47 1.15
N SER A 540 23.16 -0.45 1.62
CA SER A 540 24.33 -0.58 2.50
C SER A 540 24.47 0.68 3.37
N GLY A 541 25.34 0.61 4.38
CA GLY A 541 25.51 1.69 5.37
C GLY A 541 24.38 1.74 6.38
N ASP A 542 24.38 2.78 7.21
CA ASP A 542 23.32 3.03 8.21
C ASP A 542 23.18 4.54 8.47
N ALA A 543 22.07 4.92 9.08
CA ALA A 543 21.85 6.26 9.59
C ALA A 543 21.44 6.19 11.05
N PHE A 544 21.94 7.11 11.86
CA PHE A 544 21.61 7.23 13.27
C PHE A 544 20.84 8.53 13.50
N ILE A 545 19.67 8.42 14.10
CA ILE A 545 18.79 9.53 14.46
C ILE A 545 18.72 9.58 15.99
N ASN A 546 19.25 10.65 16.60
CA ASN A 546 19.38 10.77 18.06
C ASN A 546 20.00 9.50 18.70
N GLY A 547 21.02 8.93 18.05
CA GLY A 547 21.69 7.69 18.48
C GLY A 547 21.00 6.36 18.10
N LEU A 548 19.79 6.38 17.54
CA LEU A 548 19.04 5.18 17.14
C LEU A 548 19.27 4.85 15.66
N SER A 549 19.50 3.58 15.32
CA SER A 549 19.73 3.11 13.93
C SER A 549 18.44 3.03 13.11
N ILE A 550 18.45 3.53 11.87
CA ILE A 550 17.32 3.39 10.93
C ILE A 550 17.12 1.96 10.41
N LYS A 551 18.06 1.04 10.64
CA LYS A 551 17.88 -0.36 10.26
C LYS A 551 17.15 -1.16 11.34
N TYR A 552 17.44 -0.87 12.61
CA TYR A 552 16.99 -1.69 13.73
C TYR A 552 15.93 -1.03 14.62
N ASP A 553 15.91 0.30 14.72
CA ASP A 553 15.12 1.05 15.70
C ASP A 553 14.08 1.99 15.07
N MET A 554 13.69 1.78 13.80
CA MET A 554 12.76 2.68 13.08
C MET A 554 11.44 2.95 13.82
N ASP A 555 10.87 1.95 14.47
CA ASP A 555 9.61 2.14 15.19
C ASP A 555 9.80 3.08 16.39
N LYS A 556 10.92 2.97 17.11
CA LYS A 556 11.27 3.90 18.21
C LYS A 556 11.58 5.30 17.68
N ILE A 557 12.27 5.39 16.55
CA ILE A 557 12.56 6.67 15.88
C ILE A 557 11.25 7.40 15.52
N ARG A 558 10.27 6.67 14.97
CA ARG A 558 8.96 7.22 14.62
C ARG A 558 8.13 7.57 15.87
N GLU A 559 8.20 6.75 16.92
CA GLU A 559 7.58 7.05 18.22
C GLU A 559 8.19 8.31 18.89
N ASN A 560 9.50 8.53 18.74
CA ASN A 560 10.22 9.72 19.22
C ASN A 560 9.95 10.99 18.39
N GLY A 561 9.15 10.88 17.33
CA GLY A 561 8.60 11.99 16.58
C GLY A 561 9.51 12.49 15.46
N ILE A 562 9.27 11.97 14.25
CA ILE A 562 9.68 12.58 12.98
C ILE A 562 8.52 13.41 12.43
N GLY A 563 8.81 14.59 11.90
CA GLY A 563 7.93 15.35 11.02
C GLY A 563 8.31 15.10 9.57
N LEU A 564 7.34 14.84 8.70
CA LEU A 564 7.58 14.64 7.26
C LEU A 564 6.64 15.54 6.44
N CYS A 565 7.20 16.22 5.45
CA CYS A 565 6.45 16.90 4.40
C CYS A 565 6.94 16.38 3.03
N HIS A 566 6.09 15.63 2.32
CA HIS A 566 6.43 15.00 1.03
C HIS A 566 6.38 16.02 -0.12
N GLN A 567 7.03 15.80 -1.27
CA GLN A 567 6.95 16.74 -2.42
C GLN A 567 5.50 17.02 -2.85
N SER A 568 4.65 15.99 -2.81
CA SER A 568 3.20 16.08 -3.06
C SER A 568 2.40 16.41 -1.79
N ASN A 569 1.33 17.19 -1.92
CA ASN A 569 0.43 17.50 -0.81
C ASN A 569 -0.47 16.30 -0.47
N ILE A 570 -0.01 15.42 0.43
CA ILE A 570 -0.72 14.22 0.89
C ILE A 570 -1.77 14.62 1.94
N LEU A 571 -3.02 14.79 1.51
CA LEU A 571 -4.15 15.22 2.34
C LEU A 571 -5.40 14.40 1.98
N TYR A 572 -6.38 14.36 2.89
CA TYR A 572 -7.72 13.87 2.57
C TYR A 572 -8.53 15.02 1.99
N ASP A 573 -8.99 14.89 0.75
CA ASP A 573 -9.70 15.94 0.03
C ASP A 573 -10.98 16.41 0.75
N GLU A 574 -11.66 15.49 1.45
CA GLU A 574 -12.92 15.77 2.14
C GLU A 574 -12.74 16.46 3.49
N PHE A 575 -11.55 16.34 4.11
CA PHE A 575 -11.32 16.81 5.47
C PHE A 575 -11.03 18.31 5.53
N THR A 576 -11.48 18.98 6.59
CA THR A 576 -11.15 20.40 6.84
C THR A 576 -9.74 20.56 7.40
N CYS A 577 -9.18 21.77 7.38
CA CYS A 577 -7.91 22.06 8.04
C CYS A 577 -7.92 21.64 9.51
N ALA A 578 -8.99 21.98 10.24
CA ALA A 578 -9.18 21.60 11.65
C ALA A 578 -9.18 20.09 11.85
N GLU A 579 -9.89 19.35 11.00
CA GLU A 579 -9.98 17.89 11.10
C GLU A 579 -8.65 17.18 10.82
N HIS A 580 -7.85 17.70 9.88
CA HIS A 580 -6.50 17.18 9.66
C HIS A 580 -5.65 17.32 10.92
N ILE A 581 -5.61 18.52 11.52
CA ILE A 581 -4.83 18.74 12.75
C ILE A 581 -5.37 17.88 13.90
N ALA A 582 -6.69 17.80 14.06
CA ALA A 582 -7.32 16.96 15.08
C ALA A 582 -7.06 15.46 14.90
N LEU A 583 -6.91 14.99 13.66
CA LEU A 583 -6.58 13.60 13.37
C LEU A 583 -5.14 13.29 13.78
N TYR A 584 -4.17 14.08 13.28
CA TYR A 584 -2.75 13.84 13.52
C TYR A 584 -2.35 14.12 14.97
N SER A 585 -3.01 15.05 15.66
CA SER A 585 -2.78 15.31 17.08
C SER A 585 -3.24 14.15 17.97
N ARG A 586 -4.36 13.49 17.61
CA ARG A 586 -4.82 12.26 18.27
C ARG A 586 -3.91 11.07 17.97
N LEU A 587 -3.42 10.94 16.74
CA LEU A 587 -2.48 9.88 16.36
C LEU A 587 -1.16 9.95 17.13
N LYS A 588 -0.63 11.17 17.36
CA LYS A 588 0.55 11.40 18.22
C LYS A 588 0.26 11.29 19.72
N GLY A 589 -1.01 11.16 20.11
CA GLY A 589 -1.39 11.02 21.51
C GLY A 589 -1.23 12.29 22.34
N LEU A 590 -1.35 13.48 21.75
CA LEU A 590 -1.20 14.75 22.49
C LEU A 590 -2.30 14.97 23.53
N PHE A 591 -3.46 14.32 23.35
CA PHE A 591 -4.65 14.47 24.17
C PHE A 591 -5.05 13.13 24.81
N VAL A 592 -4.11 12.48 25.51
CA VAL A 592 -4.36 11.18 26.16
C VAL A 592 -5.49 11.28 27.19
N ASP A 593 -6.32 10.25 27.23
CA ASP A 593 -7.43 10.10 28.18
C ASP A 593 -7.01 9.96 29.67
N GLY A 594 -5.72 10.18 30.02
CA GLY A 594 -5.11 9.84 31.32
C GLY A 594 -5.03 10.96 32.36
N GLY A 595 -5.31 12.22 32.01
CA GLY A 595 -5.56 13.28 32.99
C GLY A 595 -7.07 13.42 33.16
N GLY A 596 -7.60 13.45 34.38
CA GLY A 596 -9.03 13.53 34.74
C GLY A 596 -9.81 14.75 34.23
N ALA A 597 -9.40 15.34 33.11
CA ALA A 597 -10.13 16.37 32.39
C ALA A 597 -11.44 15.79 31.83
N ASN A 598 -12.55 16.38 32.27
CA ASN A 598 -13.88 16.21 31.69
C ASN A 598 -13.82 16.38 30.16
N GLY A 599 -14.73 15.69 29.44
CA GLY A 599 -14.74 15.69 27.96
C GLY A 599 -14.71 17.08 27.33
N ASP A 600 -15.29 18.08 28.00
CA ASP A 600 -15.35 19.47 27.53
C ASP A 600 -13.98 20.16 27.56
N ASN A 601 -13.20 19.97 28.64
CA ASN A 601 -11.85 20.54 28.75
C ASN A 601 -10.93 20.02 27.64
N LYS A 602 -11.07 18.74 27.25
CA LYS A 602 -10.30 18.15 26.14
C LYS A 602 -10.66 18.77 24.79
N ARG A 603 -11.93 19.09 24.57
CA ARG A 603 -12.38 19.76 23.33
C ARG A 603 -11.81 21.17 23.25
N ILE A 604 -11.89 21.94 24.34
CA ILE A 604 -11.34 23.30 24.42
C ILE A 604 -9.82 23.27 24.18
N MET A 605 -9.10 22.33 24.81
CA MET A 605 -7.65 22.20 24.62
C MET A 605 -7.28 21.82 23.18
N MET A 606 -8.06 20.94 22.54
CA MET A 606 -7.90 20.60 21.14
C MET A 606 -8.17 21.80 20.23
N ASP A 607 -9.25 22.54 20.47
CA ASP A 607 -9.60 23.72 19.68
C ASP A 607 -8.53 24.81 19.79
N ASN A 608 -8.02 25.07 21.00
CA ASN A 608 -6.90 25.99 21.21
C ASN A 608 -5.65 25.55 20.45
N PHE A 609 -5.30 24.26 20.51
CA PHE A 609 -4.16 23.72 19.77
C PHE A 609 -4.34 23.80 18.25
N ILE A 610 -5.56 23.58 17.74
CA ILE A 610 -5.89 23.74 16.33
C ILE A 610 -5.72 25.20 15.91
N MET A 611 -6.23 26.14 16.70
CA MET A 611 -6.09 27.57 16.44
C MET A 611 -4.63 28.01 16.44
N GLU A 612 -3.85 27.55 17.43
CA GLU A 612 -2.40 27.81 17.50
C GLU A 612 -1.67 27.24 16.27
N SER A 613 -1.88 25.96 15.96
CA SER A 613 -1.22 25.29 14.84
C SER A 613 -1.59 25.88 13.48
N LEU A 614 -2.84 26.30 13.29
CA LEU A 614 -3.27 27.00 12.07
C LEU A 614 -2.80 28.46 12.05
N GLY A 615 -2.65 29.10 13.21
CA GLY A 615 -2.07 30.42 13.38
C GLY A 615 -0.62 30.49 12.92
N GLU A 616 0.18 29.48 13.26
CA GLU A 616 1.58 29.40 12.85
C GLU A 616 1.77 29.45 11.34
N VAL A 617 0.84 28.85 10.59
CA VAL A 617 0.87 28.74 9.12
C VAL A 617 -0.09 29.69 8.40
N ASN A 618 -0.66 30.68 9.10
CA ASN A 618 -1.61 31.66 8.55
C ASN A 618 -2.80 31.01 7.80
N LEU A 619 -3.44 30.01 8.41
CA LEU A 619 -4.62 29.30 7.89
C LEU A 619 -5.84 29.33 8.82
N VAL A 620 -5.84 30.19 9.85
CA VAL A 620 -6.95 30.31 10.81
C VAL A 620 -8.28 30.60 10.10
N ASP A 621 -8.28 31.52 9.14
CA ASP A 621 -9.47 31.89 8.36
C ASP A 621 -10.01 30.74 7.49
N LYS A 622 -9.19 29.72 7.26
CA LYS A 622 -9.53 28.52 6.47
C LYS A 622 -9.73 27.28 7.34
N LYS A 623 -9.88 27.44 8.67
CA LYS A 623 -10.07 26.35 9.64
C LYS A 623 -11.12 25.32 9.18
N ASP A 624 -12.29 25.79 8.77
CA ASP A 624 -13.44 24.95 8.40
C ASP A 624 -13.53 24.69 6.89
N THR A 625 -12.52 25.11 6.11
CA THR A 625 -12.46 24.86 4.68
C THR A 625 -11.89 23.47 4.41
N GLN A 626 -12.54 22.71 3.51
CA GLN A 626 -12.05 21.41 3.05
C GLN A 626 -10.76 21.56 2.24
N SER A 627 -9.84 20.61 2.40
CA SER A 627 -8.53 20.66 1.74
C SER A 627 -8.64 20.76 0.22
N ILE A 628 -9.65 20.12 -0.41
CA ILE A 628 -9.88 20.21 -1.86
C ILE A 628 -10.07 21.64 -2.37
N LYS A 629 -10.61 22.55 -1.53
CA LYS A 629 -10.88 23.96 -1.87
C LYS A 629 -9.71 24.91 -1.60
N LEU A 630 -8.59 24.40 -1.07
CA LEU A 630 -7.40 25.20 -0.79
C LEU A 630 -6.52 25.34 -2.04
N SER A 631 -5.85 26.49 -2.19
CA SER A 631 -4.82 26.67 -3.22
C SER A 631 -3.59 25.76 -2.97
N GLY A 632 -2.74 25.57 -3.97
CA GLY A 632 -1.52 24.75 -3.83
C GLY A 632 -0.63 25.16 -2.65
N GLY A 633 -0.38 26.46 -2.49
CA GLY A 633 0.38 27.00 -1.36
C GLY A 633 -0.31 26.84 -0.01
N MET A 634 -1.64 27.01 0.05
CA MET A 634 -2.40 26.74 1.27
C MET A 634 -2.36 25.25 1.67
N LYS A 635 -2.47 24.33 0.70
CA LYS A 635 -2.30 22.88 0.94
C LYS A 635 -0.90 22.59 1.47
N ARG A 636 0.14 23.20 0.90
CA ARG A 636 1.53 23.04 1.33
C ARG A 636 1.74 23.48 2.78
N ARG A 637 1.22 24.65 3.13
CA ARG A 637 1.24 25.18 4.51
C ARG A 637 0.48 24.28 5.49
N LEU A 638 -0.64 23.69 5.08
CA LEU A 638 -1.34 22.69 5.90
C LEU A 638 -0.50 21.42 6.11
N CYS A 639 0.18 20.91 5.08
CA CYS A 639 1.11 19.79 5.22
C CYS A 639 2.27 20.11 6.18
N LEU A 640 2.81 21.33 6.11
CA LEU A 640 3.83 21.81 7.06
C LEU A 640 3.29 21.87 8.50
N ALA A 641 2.07 22.39 8.70
CA ALA A 641 1.43 22.36 10.02
C ALA A 641 1.32 20.93 10.57
N ILE A 642 0.85 19.97 9.74
CA ILE A 642 0.75 18.55 10.10
C ILE A 642 2.12 17.98 10.48
N SER A 643 3.17 18.34 9.73
CA SER A 643 4.53 17.87 9.99
C SER A 643 5.08 18.36 11.33
N LEU A 644 4.64 19.53 11.82
CA LEU A 644 5.07 20.14 13.08
C LEU A 644 4.30 19.65 14.31
N ILE A 645 3.16 18.96 14.12
CA ILE A 645 2.34 18.44 15.22
C ILE A 645 3.18 17.55 16.14
N GLY A 646 3.03 17.69 17.45
CA GLY A 646 3.74 16.90 18.45
C GLY A 646 5.21 17.27 18.65
N ASN A 647 5.63 18.42 18.13
CA ASN A 647 6.98 18.98 18.30
C ASN A 647 8.09 17.97 17.96
N PRO A 648 8.17 17.48 16.71
CA PRO A 648 9.16 16.49 16.33
C PRO A 648 10.58 17.03 16.50
N SER A 649 11.50 16.17 16.95
CA SER A 649 12.93 16.53 17.08
C SER A 649 13.61 16.67 15.73
N ILE A 650 13.12 15.95 14.72
CA ILE A 650 13.62 15.96 13.35
C ILE A 650 12.48 16.26 12.39
N LEU A 651 12.72 17.19 11.48
CA LEU A 651 11.80 17.58 10.43
C LEU A 651 12.42 17.32 9.05
N LEU A 652 11.79 16.47 8.24
CA LEU A 652 12.23 16.11 6.90
C LEU A 652 11.27 16.73 5.87
N LEU A 653 11.77 17.60 5.01
CA LEU A 653 10.99 18.37 4.05
C LEU A 653 11.48 18.11 2.63
N ASP A 654 10.67 17.47 1.80
CA ASP A 654 11.03 17.21 0.41
C ASP A 654 10.48 18.34 -0.48
N GLU A 655 11.35 19.22 -0.97
CA GLU A 655 11.05 20.42 -1.77
C GLU A 655 9.96 21.35 -1.20
N PRO A 656 10.15 21.95 0.01
CA PRO A 656 9.13 22.77 0.68
C PRO A 656 8.61 23.97 -0.14
N SER A 657 9.48 24.65 -0.89
CA SER A 657 9.18 25.89 -1.63
C SER A 657 8.84 25.71 -3.12
N SER A 658 9.00 24.49 -3.67
CA SER A 658 8.84 24.23 -5.11
C SER A 658 7.39 24.42 -5.58
N GLY A 659 7.21 25.07 -6.73
CA GLY A 659 5.90 25.28 -7.36
C GLY A 659 4.97 26.26 -6.65
N LEU A 660 5.49 27.07 -5.72
CA LEU A 660 4.74 28.10 -5.00
C LEU A 660 5.07 29.51 -5.48
N ASP A 661 4.13 30.44 -5.28
CA ASP A 661 4.35 31.87 -5.46
C ASP A 661 5.36 32.43 -4.44
N SER A 662 6.05 33.51 -4.79
CA SER A 662 7.12 34.12 -3.98
C SER A 662 6.69 34.45 -2.55
N LEU A 663 5.46 34.96 -2.38
CA LEU A 663 4.89 35.26 -1.06
C LEU A 663 4.76 33.99 -0.21
N SER A 664 4.17 32.92 -0.77
CA SER A 664 4.04 31.64 -0.07
C SER A 664 5.40 31.02 0.27
N GLN A 665 6.40 31.12 -0.62
CA GLN A 665 7.76 30.66 -0.34
C GLN A 665 8.36 31.40 0.85
N HIS A 666 8.26 32.73 0.87
CA HIS A 666 8.78 33.55 1.97
C HIS A 666 8.13 33.18 3.32
N MET A 667 6.80 33.00 3.35
CA MET A 667 6.09 32.58 4.57
C MET A 667 6.54 31.21 5.08
N ILE A 668 6.81 30.26 4.18
CA ILE A 668 7.35 28.95 4.56
C ILE A 668 8.76 29.11 5.13
N CYS A 669 9.58 29.94 4.50
CA CYS A 669 10.93 30.17 4.98
C CYS A 669 10.96 30.76 6.39
N GLU A 670 10.13 31.80 6.62
CA GLU A 670 9.96 32.43 7.93
C GLU A 670 9.45 31.44 8.99
N LEU A 671 8.50 30.57 8.64
CA LEU A 671 8.02 29.50 9.52
C LEU A 671 9.15 28.56 9.93
N LEU A 672 9.97 28.09 8.98
CA LEU A 672 11.07 27.15 9.24
C LEU A 672 12.15 27.77 10.11
N GLN A 673 12.53 29.03 9.86
CA GLN A 673 13.47 29.77 10.70
C GLN A 673 12.95 29.94 12.13
N ARG A 674 11.66 30.31 12.30
CA ARG A 674 11.03 30.43 13.64
C ARG A 674 10.92 29.08 14.38
N LYS A 675 10.76 27.97 13.66
CA LYS A 675 10.63 26.61 14.24
C LYS A 675 11.93 25.83 14.35
N LYS A 676 13.06 26.39 13.89
CA LYS A 676 14.41 25.85 14.04
C LYS A 676 14.84 25.49 15.47
N PRO A 677 14.58 26.28 16.54
CA PRO A 677 15.21 26.02 17.84
C PRO A 677 14.81 24.63 18.37
N ASN A 678 15.81 23.87 18.83
CA ASN A 678 15.71 22.50 19.31
C ASN A 678 15.24 21.46 18.28
N LYS A 679 15.26 21.78 16.97
CA LYS A 679 14.91 20.84 15.89
C LYS A 679 16.03 20.72 14.88
N THR A 680 16.23 19.51 14.38
CA THR A 680 17.09 19.27 13.22
C THR A 680 16.22 19.24 11.97
N ILE A 681 16.43 20.17 11.04
CA ILE A 681 15.61 20.26 9.83
C ILE A 681 16.46 19.86 8.64
N ILE A 682 16.01 18.87 7.85
CA ILE A 682 16.59 18.57 6.55
C ILE A 682 15.56 18.95 5.50
N LEU A 683 15.96 19.81 4.57
CA LEU A 683 15.15 20.14 3.40
C LEU A 683 15.90 19.77 2.12
N THR A 684 15.17 19.30 1.11
CA THR A 684 15.69 19.16 -0.25
C THR A 684 15.25 20.36 -1.08
N THR A 685 16.13 20.86 -1.92
CA THR A 685 15.81 21.95 -2.85
C THR A 685 16.68 21.84 -4.09
N HIS A 686 16.15 22.29 -5.22
CA HIS A 686 16.92 22.58 -6.43
C HIS A 686 17.04 24.09 -6.67
N ASN A 687 16.36 24.91 -5.86
CA ASN A 687 16.46 26.36 -5.86
C ASN A 687 17.60 26.79 -4.93
N LEU A 688 18.55 27.53 -5.51
CA LEU A 688 19.76 28.04 -4.88
C LEU A 688 19.43 29.15 -3.86
N ASP A 689 18.52 30.07 -4.21
CA ASP A 689 18.03 31.12 -3.31
C ASP A 689 17.41 30.55 -2.04
N SER A 690 16.61 29.48 -2.19
CA SER A 690 15.98 28.80 -1.04
C SER A 690 17.02 28.10 -0.16
N ALA A 691 18.08 27.55 -0.76
CA ALA A 691 19.16 26.90 -0.01
C ALA A 691 19.98 27.93 0.78
N GLU A 692 20.29 29.08 0.18
CA GLU A 692 21.05 30.16 0.81
C GLU A 692 20.24 30.86 1.92
N LEU A 693 18.93 31.06 1.72
CA LEU A 693 18.07 31.70 2.72
C LEU A 693 17.77 30.82 3.94
N LEU A 694 17.71 29.49 3.77
CA LEU A 694 17.28 28.56 4.82
C LEU A 694 18.40 27.71 5.42
N GLY A 695 19.40 27.35 4.63
CA GLY A 695 20.41 26.39 5.03
C GLY A 695 21.49 27.02 5.91
N ASP A 696 21.54 26.61 7.17
CA ASP A 696 22.73 26.85 8.01
C ASP A 696 23.93 26.08 7.45
N LYS A 697 23.65 24.87 6.96
CA LYS A 697 24.57 24.05 6.17
C LYS A 697 23.91 23.68 4.86
N ILE A 698 24.68 23.73 3.80
CA ILE A 698 24.28 23.38 2.44
C ILE A 698 25.12 22.18 2.03
N CYS A 699 24.48 21.14 1.54
CA CYS A 699 25.11 19.90 1.09
C CYS A 699 24.79 19.72 -0.39
N ILE A 700 25.81 19.86 -1.24
CA ILE A 700 25.70 19.75 -2.69
C ILE A 700 25.86 18.28 -3.08
N MET A 701 24.78 17.71 -3.63
CA MET A 701 24.72 16.33 -4.10
C MET A 701 24.61 16.28 -5.62
N THR A 702 25.49 15.48 -6.23
CA THR A 702 25.48 15.20 -7.66
C THR A 702 25.75 13.71 -7.91
N SER A 703 25.00 13.10 -8.83
CA SER A 703 25.16 11.69 -9.20
C SER A 703 25.16 10.71 -8.00
N GLY A 704 24.36 10.99 -6.96
CA GLY A 704 24.23 10.16 -5.75
C GLY A 704 25.32 10.33 -4.70
N LYS A 705 26.30 11.23 -4.90
CA LYS A 705 27.41 11.50 -3.97
C LYS A 705 27.33 12.93 -3.42
N VAL A 706 27.80 13.11 -2.19
CA VAL A 706 28.05 14.44 -1.63
C VAL A 706 29.37 14.95 -2.18
N LYS A 707 29.36 16.17 -2.73
CA LYS A 707 30.53 16.82 -3.33
C LYS A 707 31.14 17.86 -2.42
N ALA A 708 30.28 18.69 -1.85
CA ALA A 708 30.68 19.74 -0.94
C ALA A 708 29.62 19.88 0.14
N MET A 709 30.06 20.24 1.34
CA MET A 709 29.17 20.53 2.47
C MET A 709 29.80 21.62 3.32
N GLY A 710 29.00 22.61 3.69
CA GLY A 710 29.43 23.73 4.52
C GLY A 710 28.34 24.80 4.61
N SER A 711 28.56 25.85 5.38
CA SER A 711 27.74 27.07 5.30
C SER A 711 27.86 27.72 3.91
N SER A 712 26.93 28.61 3.54
CA SER A 712 27.03 29.36 2.26
C SER A 712 28.39 30.06 2.12
N LEU A 713 28.86 30.67 3.21
CA LEU A 713 30.17 31.33 3.25
C LEU A 713 31.34 30.34 3.14
N GLU A 714 31.30 29.21 3.86
CA GLU A 714 32.32 28.16 3.75
C GLU A 714 32.43 27.59 2.34
N LEU A 715 31.30 27.35 1.67
CA LEU A 715 31.28 26.84 0.30
C LEU A 715 31.85 27.87 -0.69
N LYS A 716 31.45 29.14 -0.59
CA LYS A 716 32.03 30.21 -1.42
C LYS A 716 33.54 30.31 -1.24
N ASN A 717 34.02 30.23 0.01
CA ASN A 717 35.44 30.22 0.34
C ASN A 717 36.19 28.99 -0.21
N GLN A 718 35.62 27.78 -0.05
CA GLN A 718 36.26 26.54 -0.50
C GLN A 718 36.49 26.50 -2.03
N PHE A 719 35.58 27.05 -2.82
CA PHE A 719 35.70 27.07 -4.28
C PHE A 719 36.42 28.31 -4.83
N ASN A 720 37.13 29.05 -3.96
CA ASN A 720 37.88 30.28 -4.25
C ASN A 720 37.03 31.30 -5.02
N LEU A 721 35.76 31.37 -4.64
CA LEU A 721 34.79 32.31 -5.16
C LEU A 721 34.59 33.34 -4.04
N GLY A 722 35.39 34.41 -4.03
CA GLY A 722 35.20 35.50 -3.08
C GLY A 722 34.31 36.58 -3.68
N TYR A 723 34.91 37.71 -4.04
CA TYR A 723 34.22 38.82 -4.71
C TYR A 723 34.60 38.83 -6.19
N ILE A 724 33.65 39.15 -7.06
CA ILE A 724 33.90 39.45 -8.46
C ILE A 724 33.95 40.96 -8.60
N LEU A 725 35.10 41.47 -9.04
CA LEU A 725 35.31 42.85 -9.41
C LEU A 725 35.12 42.99 -10.92
N THR A 726 34.04 43.64 -11.33
CA THR A 726 33.76 43.96 -12.73
C THR A 726 34.22 45.39 -13.02
N ILE A 727 35.05 45.54 -14.03
CA ILE A 727 35.61 46.82 -14.49
C ILE A 727 35.18 47.05 -15.93
N VAL A 728 34.49 48.17 -16.16
CA VAL A 728 34.01 48.57 -17.48
C VAL A 728 34.91 49.67 -18.02
N TYR A 729 35.50 49.47 -19.20
CA TYR A 729 36.35 50.46 -19.87
C TYR A 729 35.58 51.23 -20.94
N ASP A 730 35.91 52.51 -21.14
CA ASP A 730 35.31 53.31 -22.20
C ASP A 730 35.88 52.95 -23.58
N LYS A 731 34.99 52.74 -24.54
CA LYS A 731 35.30 52.21 -25.88
C LYS A 731 36.15 53.18 -26.72
N SER A 732 36.05 54.48 -26.41
CA SER A 732 36.71 55.58 -27.12
C SER A 732 38.25 55.52 -27.11
N LEU A 733 38.85 54.75 -26.19
CA LEU A 733 40.31 54.64 -26.07
C LEU A 733 40.91 53.27 -26.39
N SER A 734 40.09 52.22 -26.47
CA SER A 734 40.55 50.84 -26.74
C SER A 734 41.19 50.65 -28.12
N LEU A 735 40.90 51.52 -29.08
CA LEU A 735 41.47 51.49 -30.43
C LEU A 735 42.81 52.25 -30.56
N LEU A 736 43.19 53.05 -29.58
CA LEU A 736 44.34 53.95 -29.70
C LEU A 736 45.55 53.57 -28.82
N GLN A 737 45.37 52.78 -27.75
CA GLN A 737 46.49 52.35 -26.87
C GLN A 737 46.24 51.01 -26.14
N PRO A 738 46.42 49.82 -26.76
CA PRO A 738 46.14 48.55 -26.08
C PRO A 738 47.35 47.60 -26.00
N PRO A 739 48.44 47.98 -25.28
CA PRO A 739 48.98 47.01 -24.32
C PRO A 739 49.36 47.58 -22.94
N ASN A 740 49.69 48.88 -22.83
CA ASN A 740 50.29 49.41 -21.60
C ASN A 740 49.29 49.62 -20.44
N ILE A 741 48.05 50.05 -20.72
CA ILE A 741 47.08 50.37 -19.65
C ILE A 741 46.59 49.09 -18.97
N ASN A 742 46.30 48.04 -19.74
CA ASN A 742 45.93 46.75 -19.19
C ASN A 742 47.08 46.14 -18.38
N GLN A 743 48.33 46.24 -18.86
CA GLN A 743 49.50 45.79 -18.11
C GLN A 743 49.73 46.58 -16.82
N GLN A 744 49.47 47.90 -16.82
CA GLN A 744 49.55 48.73 -15.62
C GLN A 744 48.51 48.30 -14.58
N PHE A 745 47.24 48.15 -15.00
CA PHE A 745 46.19 47.67 -14.10
C PHE A 745 46.49 46.25 -13.60
N GLU A 746 46.89 45.33 -14.49
CA GLU A 746 47.28 43.97 -14.12
C GLU A 746 48.42 44.00 -13.11
N SER A 747 49.48 44.78 -13.34
CA SER A 747 50.59 44.90 -12.40
C SER A 747 50.16 45.47 -11.05
N PHE A 748 49.26 46.46 -11.04
CA PHE A 748 48.67 47.03 -9.83
C PHE A 748 47.85 45.98 -9.06
N PHE A 749 46.97 45.27 -9.76
CA PHE A 749 46.14 44.21 -9.20
C PHE A 749 46.98 43.05 -8.65
N PHE A 750 47.95 42.56 -9.43
CA PHE A 750 48.83 41.45 -9.05
C PHE A 750 49.75 41.81 -7.88
N ASN A 751 50.27 43.04 -7.84
CA ASN A 751 51.11 43.50 -6.73
C ASN A 751 50.36 43.48 -5.39
N LYS A 752 49.05 43.77 -5.40
CA LYS A 752 48.23 43.75 -4.18
C LYS A 752 47.66 42.36 -3.86
N PHE A 753 47.34 41.56 -4.88
CA PHE A 753 46.78 40.21 -4.73
C PHE A 753 47.72 39.13 -5.33
N ASN A 754 48.87 38.91 -4.67
CA ASN A 754 49.93 37.99 -5.12
C ASN A 754 49.53 36.49 -5.19
N ASP A 755 48.34 36.09 -4.70
CA ASP A 755 47.93 34.68 -4.56
C ASP A 755 46.86 34.19 -5.56
N SER A 756 46.40 35.02 -6.50
CA SER A 756 45.30 34.64 -7.42
C SER A 756 45.77 33.76 -8.60
N THR A 757 46.18 32.52 -8.34
CA THR A 757 46.66 31.56 -9.35
C THR A 757 45.68 31.25 -10.51
N GLN A 758 44.37 31.49 -10.35
CA GLN A 758 43.35 31.31 -11.40
C GLN A 758 43.30 32.44 -12.44
N SER A 759 43.79 33.63 -12.12
CA SER A 759 43.80 34.78 -13.06
C SER A 759 44.65 34.52 -14.30
N LYS A 760 45.74 33.74 -14.18
CA LYS A 760 46.60 33.34 -15.32
C LYS A 760 45.89 32.44 -16.34
N GLN A 761 44.87 31.68 -15.94
CA GLN A 761 44.09 30.86 -16.87
C GLN A 761 43.05 31.69 -17.64
N ASN A 762 42.38 32.64 -16.97
CA ASN A 762 41.49 33.57 -17.63
C ASN A 762 42.27 34.54 -18.55
N LEU A 763 43.52 34.91 -18.20
CA LEU A 763 44.41 35.70 -19.07
C LEU A 763 44.70 35.02 -20.42
N LYS A 764 44.86 33.68 -20.45
CA LYS A 764 45.05 32.95 -21.70
C LYS A 764 43.80 33.00 -22.59
N ASN A 765 42.62 32.95 -21.99
CA ASN A 765 41.36 33.06 -22.73
C ASN A 765 41.15 34.48 -23.27
N ILE A 766 41.54 35.51 -22.52
CA ILE A 766 41.46 36.92 -22.94
C ILE A 766 42.46 37.23 -24.05
N GLN A 767 43.71 36.73 -23.98
CA GLN A 767 44.68 36.85 -25.07
C GLN A 767 44.20 36.14 -26.35
N SER A 768 43.52 34.99 -26.22
CA SER A 768 42.90 34.32 -27.37
C SER A 768 41.78 35.15 -27.98
N PHE A 769 40.97 35.83 -27.15
CA PHE A 769 39.89 36.70 -27.62
C PHE A 769 40.44 37.92 -28.36
N TYR A 770 41.51 38.54 -27.84
CA TYR A 770 42.17 39.68 -28.48
C TYR A 770 42.82 39.29 -29.81
N ASN A 771 43.43 38.09 -29.89
CA ASN A 771 44.03 37.59 -31.13
C ASN A 771 42.98 37.23 -32.19
N ILE A 772 41.83 36.68 -31.80
CA ILE A 772 40.71 36.41 -32.72
C ILE A 772 40.10 37.71 -33.23
N PHE A 773 39.95 38.72 -32.37
CA PHE A 773 39.39 40.01 -32.77
C PHE A 773 40.33 40.80 -33.71
N ASN A 774 41.64 40.68 -33.52
CA ASN A 774 42.63 41.30 -34.41
C ASN A 774 42.82 40.53 -35.74
N ASN A 775 42.73 39.19 -35.74
CA ASN A 775 42.85 38.41 -36.97
C ASN A 775 41.63 38.57 -37.89
N ASN A 776 40.42 38.66 -37.33
CA ASN A 776 39.20 38.83 -38.14
C ASN A 776 39.10 40.20 -38.84
N ASN A 777 39.92 41.19 -38.46
CA ASN A 777 39.96 42.48 -39.13
C ASN A 777 41.02 42.56 -40.25
N ASN A 778 41.91 41.56 -40.38
CA ASN A 778 42.98 41.56 -41.39
C ASN A 778 42.74 40.61 -42.58
N GLU A 779 41.67 39.81 -42.61
CA GLU A 779 41.38 38.87 -43.70
C GLU A 779 40.68 39.47 -44.93
N ASN A 780 40.51 40.79 -45.00
CA ASN A 780 40.06 41.48 -46.21
C ASN A 780 41.25 42.01 -47.00
N ASN A 781 42.09 41.13 -47.57
CA ASN A 781 42.89 41.38 -48.78
C ASN A 781 43.75 40.16 -49.16
N SER A 782 43.75 39.84 -50.46
CA SER A 782 44.58 38.86 -51.20
C SER A 782 44.06 37.42 -51.32
N ASN A 783 43.64 37.12 -52.54
CA ASN A 783 43.18 35.85 -53.07
C ASN A 783 44.36 34.93 -53.46
N ASN A 784 44.07 33.62 -53.44
CA ASN A 784 44.65 32.55 -54.27
C ASN A 784 46.14 32.20 -54.09
N SER A 785 46.43 31.07 -53.45
CA SER A 785 47.01 29.88 -54.11
C SER A 785 47.44 28.82 -53.08
N ASP A 786 46.89 27.62 -53.28
CA ASP A 786 47.52 26.30 -53.20
C ASP A 786 48.50 25.93 -52.08
N GLY A 787 48.27 24.77 -51.46
CA GLY A 787 49.38 23.96 -50.93
C GLY A 787 49.09 23.20 -49.64
N SER A 788 48.37 22.09 -49.77
CA SER A 788 48.50 20.82 -49.04
C SER A 788 49.34 20.68 -47.75
N SER A 789 48.72 19.95 -46.81
CA SER A 789 49.28 18.94 -45.88
C SER A 789 50.08 19.40 -44.66
N SER A 790 49.45 19.36 -43.49
CA SER A 790 49.71 18.39 -42.40
C SER A 790 49.21 18.95 -41.06
N SER A 791 48.09 18.45 -40.53
CA SER A 791 47.68 18.70 -39.14
C SER A 791 47.10 17.43 -38.53
N SER A 792 47.98 16.73 -37.84
CA SER A 792 47.69 15.72 -36.83
C SER A 792 47.09 16.37 -35.58
N ASP A 793 45.99 15.79 -35.11
CA ASP A 793 45.59 15.62 -33.71
C ASP A 793 45.55 16.84 -32.77
N SER A 794 44.38 17.50 -32.72
CA SER A 794 43.97 18.30 -31.55
C SER A 794 42.45 18.28 -31.37
N SER A 795 41.92 17.13 -30.97
CA SER A 795 40.52 16.94 -30.59
C SER A 795 40.35 17.07 -29.06
N SER A 796 40.37 18.29 -28.50
CA SER A 796 39.95 18.51 -27.09
C SER A 796 39.62 19.96 -26.68
N SER A 797 39.46 20.92 -27.61
CA SER A 797 39.40 22.36 -27.25
C SER A 797 38.15 23.10 -27.73
N LYS A 798 37.08 22.41 -28.16
CA LYS A 798 35.88 23.06 -28.72
C LYS A 798 34.77 23.43 -27.72
N ASP A 799 34.83 22.99 -26.47
CA ASP A 799 33.67 23.10 -25.56
C ASP A 799 33.69 24.29 -24.58
N VAL A 800 34.74 25.12 -24.58
CA VAL A 800 34.91 26.27 -23.64
C VAL A 800 34.50 27.61 -24.27
N LEU A 801 33.94 27.58 -25.48
CA LEU A 801 33.41 28.76 -26.16
C LEU A 801 32.06 29.18 -25.53
N LEU A 802 32.16 30.11 -24.60
CA LEU A 802 31.33 31.32 -24.56
C LEU A 802 29.82 31.06 -24.69
N ASN A 803 29.16 31.08 -23.53
CA ASN A 803 27.84 31.70 -23.40
C ASN A 803 27.94 33.23 -23.65
N ILE A 804 28.50 33.63 -24.80
CA ILE A 804 28.10 34.88 -25.42
C ILE A 804 26.75 34.57 -26.04
N LYS A 805 25.71 35.24 -25.53
CA LYS A 805 24.41 35.40 -26.20
C LYS A 805 24.63 35.87 -27.65
N ASN A 806 24.86 34.92 -28.55
CA ASN A 806 24.70 35.09 -29.98
C ASN A 806 23.21 34.86 -30.26
N ASN A 807 22.41 35.89 -29.99
CA ASN A 807 21.01 35.92 -30.41
C ASN A 807 20.97 36.27 -31.90
N ASN A 808 21.51 35.40 -32.75
CA ASN A 808 21.32 35.38 -34.19
C ASN A 808 20.39 34.20 -34.51
N ASN A 809 19.12 34.33 -34.13
CA ASN A 809 18.07 33.53 -34.75
C ASN A 809 17.29 34.44 -35.69
N ASN A 810 17.53 34.19 -36.98
CA ASN A 810 16.69 34.59 -38.09
C ASN A 810 15.22 34.50 -37.71
N ASN A 811 14.57 35.66 -37.61
CA ASN A 811 13.18 35.80 -37.98
C ASN A 811 12.97 37.24 -38.43
N ASN A 812 12.85 37.37 -39.74
CA ASN A 812 12.14 38.46 -40.38
C ASN A 812 10.84 38.69 -39.62
N ASN A 813 10.68 39.85 -39.02
CA ASN A 813 9.49 40.68 -39.14
C ASN A 813 9.74 41.98 -38.37
N ASN A 814 9.69 43.05 -39.15
CA ASN A 814 9.70 44.43 -38.75
C ASN A 814 8.64 44.67 -37.67
N GLU A 815 9.04 45.24 -36.53
CA GLU A 815 8.24 46.26 -35.85
C GLU A 815 9.14 47.08 -34.93
N GLU A 816 9.26 48.35 -35.31
CA GLU A 816 10.12 49.38 -34.75
C GLU A 816 9.68 49.79 -33.34
N ARG A 817 10.56 49.62 -32.34
CA ARG A 817 10.68 50.54 -31.20
C ARG A 817 12.16 50.66 -30.82
N GLY A 818 12.65 51.89 -30.84
CA GLY A 818 14.06 52.22 -30.92
C GLY A 818 14.95 51.58 -29.86
N PHE A 819 15.92 50.80 -30.33
CA PHE A 819 17.19 50.62 -29.67
C PHE A 819 18.25 51.04 -30.69
N SER A 820 18.90 52.16 -30.40
CA SER A 820 20.08 52.62 -31.14
C SER A 820 21.12 51.51 -31.17
N SER A 821 21.77 51.38 -32.32
CA SER A 821 22.88 50.47 -32.62
C SER A 821 23.97 50.54 -31.53
N GLY A 822 23.83 49.71 -30.49
CA GLY A 822 24.65 49.77 -29.28
C GLY A 822 25.99 49.06 -29.46
N GLN A 823 27.03 49.82 -29.75
CA GLN A 823 28.41 49.40 -29.63
C GLN A 823 28.69 49.01 -28.15
N ARG A 824 28.95 47.72 -27.88
CA ARG A 824 29.18 47.17 -26.53
C ARG A 824 30.48 47.69 -25.89
N ASP A 825 30.43 48.10 -24.62
CA ASP A 825 31.59 48.44 -23.78
C ASP A 825 32.45 47.19 -23.48
N LEU A 826 33.72 47.38 -23.10
CA LEU A 826 34.61 46.27 -22.71
C LEU A 826 34.51 46.04 -21.20
N GLU A 827 33.97 44.88 -20.80
CA GLU A 827 33.79 44.47 -19.41
C GLU A 827 34.83 43.41 -19.05
N LEU A 828 35.63 43.64 -18.00
CA LEU A 828 36.59 42.68 -17.45
C LEU A 828 36.16 42.28 -16.04
N GLU A 829 36.13 40.98 -15.76
CA GLU A 829 35.80 40.42 -14.45
C GLU A 829 37.04 39.82 -13.78
N TYR A 830 37.33 40.25 -12.55
CA TYR A 830 38.43 39.76 -11.72
C TYR A 830 37.88 39.07 -10.48
N SER A 831 38.23 37.81 -10.26
CA SER A 831 37.87 37.07 -9.04
C SER A 831 38.86 37.35 -7.91
N LEU A 832 38.39 38.00 -6.85
CA LEU A 832 39.10 38.23 -5.61
C LEU A 832 38.78 37.10 -4.63
N THR A 833 39.80 36.48 -4.04
CA THR A 833 39.60 35.55 -2.92
C THR A 833 39.13 36.32 -1.69
N HIS A 834 38.36 35.70 -0.80
CA HIS A 834 37.90 36.31 0.46
C HIS A 834 39.11 36.65 1.34
N GLN A 835 39.60 37.88 1.21
CA GLN A 835 40.56 38.50 2.15
C GLN A 835 39.77 39.26 3.21
N SER A 836 40.43 39.73 4.27
CA SER A 836 39.77 40.57 5.28
C SER A 836 39.07 41.75 4.59
N THR A 837 37.86 42.07 5.03
CA THR A 837 37.06 43.19 4.50
C THR A 837 37.87 44.47 4.41
N ASP A 838 38.78 44.69 5.36
CA ASP A 838 39.66 45.86 5.43
C ASP A 838 40.60 45.99 4.22
N VAL A 839 41.14 44.86 3.72
CA VAL A 839 42.05 44.85 2.56
C VAL A 839 41.28 45.15 1.27
N ILE A 840 40.04 44.66 1.18
CA ILE A 840 39.17 44.91 0.04
C ILE A 840 38.74 46.38 0.02
N THR A 841 38.38 46.95 1.17
CA THR A 841 38.04 48.38 1.27
C THR A 841 39.22 49.27 0.91
N GLU A 842 40.44 48.98 1.41
CA GLU A 842 41.65 49.74 1.07
C GLU A 842 41.99 49.62 -0.43
N PHE A 843 41.77 48.46 -1.05
CA PHE A 843 41.91 48.29 -2.48
C PHE A 843 40.88 49.06 -3.30
N LEU A 844 39.61 49.06 -2.89
CA LEU A 844 38.56 49.82 -3.57
C LEU A 844 38.79 51.33 -3.46
N GLU A 845 39.19 51.83 -2.29
CA GLU A 845 39.56 53.24 -2.11
C GLU A 845 40.74 53.64 -3.01
N GLU A 846 41.77 52.79 -3.10
CA GLU A 846 42.91 53.04 -3.97
C GLU A 846 42.51 52.99 -5.46
N LEU A 847 41.63 52.08 -5.85
CA LEU A 847 41.10 52.00 -7.21
C LEU A 847 40.23 53.19 -7.59
N GLU A 848 39.33 53.63 -6.70
CA GLU A 848 38.52 54.82 -6.92
C GLU A 848 39.39 56.07 -7.04
N SER A 849 40.46 56.17 -6.23
CA SER A 849 41.41 57.29 -6.32
C SER A 849 42.19 57.34 -7.65
N ARG A 850 42.36 56.20 -8.32
CA ARG A 850 43.10 56.04 -9.59
C ARG A 850 42.20 55.73 -10.79
N GLN A 851 40.89 55.92 -10.65
CA GLN A 851 39.92 55.58 -11.69
C GLN A 851 40.22 56.30 -13.02
N ASP A 852 40.67 57.56 -12.94
CA ASP A 852 41.07 58.37 -14.08
C ASP A 852 42.40 57.91 -14.72
N GLU A 853 43.34 57.42 -13.90
CA GLU A 853 44.63 56.89 -14.36
C GLU A 853 44.42 55.65 -15.24
N PHE A 854 43.53 54.75 -14.79
CA PHE A 854 43.19 53.52 -15.50
C PHE A 854 42.06 53.70 -16.55
N LYS A 855 41.48 54.92 -16.67
CA LYS A 855 40.38 55.25 -17.60
C LYS A 855 39.18 54.29 -17.48
N ILE A 856 38.81 53.98 -16.25
CA ILE A 856 37.72 53.06 -15.93
C ILE A 856 36.39 53.84 -15.92
N LYS A 857 35.41 53.38 -16.71
CA LYS A 857 34.07 53.97 -16.78
C LYS A 857 33.23 53.63 -15.54
N ARG A 858 33.31 52.37 -15.09
CA ARG A 858 32.55 51.88 -13.94
C ARG A 858 33.27 50.72 -13.26
N ILE A 859 33.26 50.75 -11.93
CA ILE A 859 33.68 49.64 -11.08
C ILE A 859 32.43 49.11 -10.40
N SER A 860 32.26 47.80 -10.37
CA SER A 860 31.25 47.15 -9.52
C SER A 860 31.84 45.90 -8.89
N MET A 861 31.56 45.72 -7.61
CA MET A 861 31.92 44.50 -6.90
C MET A 861 30.64 43.73 -6.58
N SER A 862 30.58 42.47 -6.98
CA SER A 862 29.54 41.54 -6.57
C SER A 862 30.15 40.43 -5.73
N MET A 863 29.41 39.94 -4.75
CA MET A 863 29.82 38.71 -4.07
C MET A 863 29.48 37.53 -4.98
N THR A 864 30.32 36.51 -4.99
CA THR A 864 30.03 35.30 -5.75
C THR A 864 28.73 34.66 -5.26
N THR A 865 27.94 34.24 -6.23
CA THR A 865 26.65 33.61 -5.97
C THR A 865 26.83 32.13 -5.67
N LEU A 866 25.90 31.55 -4.92
CA LEU A 866 25.93 30.10 -4.69
C LEU A 866 25.78 29.33 -6.02
N ASP A 867 25.16 29.95 -7.02
CA ASP A 867 25.03 29.45 -8.39
C ASP A 867 26.37 29.18 -9.05
N GLU A 868 27.35 30.07 -8.90
CA GLU A 868 28.70 29.86 -9.43
C GLU A 868 29.42 28.70 -8.74
N VAL A 869 29.25 28.56 -7.42
CA VAL A 869 29.77 27.41 -6.67
C VAL A 869 29.15 26.12 -7.22
N PHE A 870 27.84 26.11 -7.41
CA PHE A 870 27.11 24.97 -7.92
C PHE A 870 27.53 24.59 -9.36
N LEU A 871 27.77 25.59 -10.22
CA LEU A 871 28.29 25.39 -11.57
C LEU A 871 29.69 24.81 -11.56
N LYS A 872 30.63 25.37 -10.76
CA LYS A 872 32.00 24.81 -10.61
C LYS A 872 31.97 23.36 -10.15
N VAL A 873 31.17 23.04 -9.13
CA VAL A 873 31.02 21.66 -8.64
C VAL A 873 30.45 20.73 -9.70
N SER A 874 29.57 21.24 -10.57
CA SER A 874 28.97 20.48 -11.67
C SER A 874 29.94 20.28 -12.84
N GLU A 875 30.76 21.27 -13.18
CA GLU A 875 31.79 21.20 -14.23
C GLU A 875 32.91 20.24 -13.88
N GLU A 876 33.31 20.16 -12.60
CA GLU A 876 34.26 19.15 -12.15
C GLU A 876 33.76 17.72 -12.43
N GLU A 877 32.45 17.48 -12.48
CA GLU A 877 31.91 16.18 -12.90
C GLU A 877 32.03 15.93 -14.40
N THR A 878 31.74 16.92 -15.25
CA THR A 878 31.79 16.73 -16.70
C THR A 878 33.22 16.47 -17.16
N ILE A 879 34.19 17.19 -16.57
CA ILE A 879 35.62 16.97 -16.82
C ILE A 879 36.06 15.58 -16.36
N ASN A 880 35.57 15.11 -15.20
CA ASN A 880 35.92 13.79 -14.70
C ASN A 880 35.26 12.65 -15.48
N LYS A 881 34.03 12.84 -15.99
CA LYS A 881 33.38 11.87 -16.91
C LYS A 881 34.13 11.78 -18.24
N ASN A 882 34.60 12.90 -18.79
CA ASN A 882 35.35 12.92 -20.04
C ASN A 882 36.80 12.40 -19.91
N LYS A 883 37.36 12.37 -18.69
CA LYS A 883 38.68 11.79 -18.41
C LYS A 883 38.67 10.29 -18.09
N GLN A 884 37.51 9.66 -17.90
CA GLN A 884 37.46 8.21 -17.79
C GLN A 884 37.64 7.60 -19.19
N PRO A 885 38.68 6.77 -19.42
CA PRO A 885 38.78 6.04 -20.67
C PRO A 885 37.52 5.16 -20.78
N THR A 886 36.83 5.25 -21.91
CA THR A 886 35.81 4.27 -22.30
C THR A 886 36.48 2.90 -22.32
N SER A 887 36.28 2.11 -21.26
CA SER A 887 36.65 0.70 -21.19
C SER A 887 35.56 -0.17 -21.79
#